data_AF-A0A1I9GEY4-F1
#
_entry.id   AF-A0A1I9GEY4-F1
#
_cell.length_a   1.000
_cell.length_b   1.000
_cell.length_c   1.000
_cell.angle_alpha   90.00
_cell.angle_beta   90.00
_cell.angle_gamma   90.00
#
_symmetry.space_group_name_H-M   'P 1'
#
loop_
_entity.id
_entity.type
_entity.pdbx_description
1 polymer ?
#
loop_
_entity_poly.entity_id
_entity_poly.type
_entity_poly.pdbx_seq_one_letter_code
_entity_poly.pdbx_strand_id
1 'polypeptide(L)'
;MKPPPLHSKDLHSSVVAAYFSLSVWLCAAPTLLETESCLTTVAETIELGLTGGKNLPPMERKAASKRVDDAAESLLYMIFSALGHGRQDDIMDEKRLLHKFGNQAIDITKFRHFLVRQQTLISIHEATKLSTISKGFPSVFLVIRTPYHTAYTLLVQLQSWVATDTDTVSNDKESGYLQNGLKISTDSKNAVKFFHIPSEFEKSYCKLDSVIPPLQPTPDTDRVIAELTDIRKRMSQGESCLRSSDDRNVWLREPFSKELSKLAEPTGPSTNCSASRVLLYDLGLISEESYESGDILLLDSSNLDFYHDLHHMVDRSPTKLLQTVRLFYVRDGQRSAVDILANAMNLQNTSNLFCSLLAELGEGVEVETHPHWTGDWTTAFSAERKLEEAKENLDNYIIDGFTHCLWWTDPHIEIAFTTPTERIRKQQESATKCNELTTCGTNISVISSDEHSDSDHAARMLQRDFGGRILSDERSAGQTSGNSSGRSNKLLAETLLPLHKKSCSGVDSGTEAKEDDSERITFVKRSFDQRVYVIFLERIEDMHYFPCEEMFPVTKDNSLCNGDNNAKPDLIMIFVSEVENELVRINIIGDWTKCGLPGPLVDGCLVSSSALPILLKHTVISIARRRTVELENYQLVASKRRRAIQEFSRKYAVKKSYCDFVELLLKE
;
A
#
# COMPACT_ATOMS: atom_id res chain seq x y z
N MET A 1 -23.92 -8.46 32.05
CA MET A 1 -24.46 -9.23 30.90
C MET A 1 -23.50 -9.05 29.73
N LYS A 2 -22.90 -10.13 29.20
CA LYS A 2 -22.20 -10.04 27.91
C LYS A 2 -23.28 -9.89 26.82
N PRO A 3 -23.14 -8.97 25.85
CA PRO A 3 -24.09 -8.85 24.77
C PRO A 3 -24.16 -10.16 23.97
N PRO A 4 -25.30 -10.46 23.31
CA PRO A 4 -25.43 -11.63 22.46
C PRO A 4 -24.28 -11.68 21.42
N PRO A 5 -23.73 -12.86 21.10
CA PRO A 5 -22.57 -12.99 20.21
C PRO A 5 -22.79 -12.35 18.83
N LEU A 6 -24.01 -12.40 18.29
CA LEU A 6 -24.40 -11.69 17.07
C LEU A 6 -24.30 -10.17 17.20
N HIS A 7 -24.82 -9.61 18.30
CA HIS A 7 -24.75 -8.18 18.60
C HIS A 7 -23.31 -7.69 18.80
N SER A 8 -22.41 -8.54 19.30
CA SER A 8 -20.98 -8.22 19.42
C SER A 8 -20.24 -8.24 18.07
N LYS A 9 -20.61 -9.15 17.17
CA LYS A 9 -20.00 -9.27 15.83
C LYS A 9 -20.40 -8.10 14.93
N ASP A 10 -21.66 -7.68 15.00
CA ASP A 10 -22.16 -6.54 14.24
C ASP A 10 -21.50 -5.24 14.73
N LEU A 11 -21.40 -5.05 16.05
CA LEU A 11 -20.71 -3.90 16.64
C LEU A 11 -19.24 -3.82 16.21
N HIS A 12 -18.49 -4.93 16.29
CA HIS A 12 -17.09 -4.95 15.83
C HIS A 12 -16.97 -4.64 14.34
N SER A 13 -17.92 -5.11 13.53
CA SER A 13 -17.93 -4.83 12.10
C SER A 13 -18.23 -3.36 11.80
N SER A 14 -19.13 -2.73 12.56
CA SER A 14 -19.38 -1.28 12.50
C SER A 14 -18.16 -0.46 12.91
N VAL A 15 -17.45 -0.84 13.97
CA VAL A 15 -16.21 -0.17 14.40
C VAL A 15 -15.13 -0.27 13.31
N VAL A 16 -14.94 -1.45 12.73
CA VAL A 16 -14.01 -1.66 11.61
C VAL A 16 -14.38 -0.80 10.41
N ALA A 17 -15.67 -0.73 10.07
CA ALA A 17 -16.15 0.14 9.00
C ALA A 17 -15.86 1.63 9.29
N ALA A 18 -16.00 2.08 10.54
CA ALA A 18 -15.69 3.45 10.95
C ALA A 18 -14.20 3.78 10.78
N TYR A 19 -13.28 2.88 11.14
CA TYR A 19 -11.85 3.06 10.86
C TYR A 19 -11.58 3.23 9.36
N PHE A 20 -12.21 2.40 8.51
CA PHE A 20 -12.08 2.55 7.06
C PHE A 20 -12.66 3.87 6.56
N SER A 21 -13.82 4.30 7.06
CA SER A 21 -14.40 5.60 6.71
C SER A 21 -13.47 6.76 7.07
N LEU A 22 -12.86 6.70 8.25
CA LEU A 22 -11.89 7.71 8.70
C LEU A 22 -10.66 7.73 7.79
N SER A 23 -10.11 6.57 7.41
CA SER A 23 -9.00 6.51 6.46
C SER A 23 -9.33 7.19 5.14
N VAL A 24 -10.54 6.94 4.60
CA VAL A 24 -10.99 7.56 3.34
C VAL A 24 -11.08 9.08 3.46
N TRP A 25 -11.59 9.60 4.57
CA TRP A 25 -11.69 11.04 4.80
C TRP A 25 -10.31 11.70 4.90
N LEU A 26 -9.39 11.07 5.63
CA LEU A 26 -8.04 11.59 5.80
C LEU A 26 -7.22 11.52 4.50
N CYS A 27 -7.40 10.48 3.67
CA CYS A 27 -6.80 10.45 2.34
C CYS A 27 -7.37 11.52 1.40
N ALA A 28 -8.66 11.84 1.52
CA ALA A 28 -9.30 12.87 0.71
C ALA A 28 -8.89 14.30 1.13
N ALA A 29 -8.57 14.50 2.42
CA ALA A 29 -8.12 15.77 2.96
C ALA A 29 -6.92 15.58 3.92
N PRO A 30 -5.70 15.32 3.40
CA PRO A 30 -4.52 15.07 4.21
C PRO A 30 -4.15 16.22 5.14
N THR A 31 -4.49 17.46 4.76
CA THR A 31 -4.28 18.68 5.55
C THR A 31 -4.99 18.64 6.91
N LEU A 32 -6.00 17.78 7.09
CA LEU A 32 -6.60 17.56 8.41
C LEU A 32 -5.57 16.99 9.41
N LEU A 33 -4.62 16.17 8.95
CA LEU A 33 -3.56 15.61 9.80
C LEU A 33 -2.49 16.64 10.21
N GLU A 34 -2.42 17.79 9.53
CA GLU A 34 -1.56 18.91 9.94
C GLU A 34 -2.18 19.68 11.12
N THR A 35 -3.48 19.52 11.36
CA THR A 35 -4.16 20.14 12.49
C THR A 35 -3.92 19.33 13.76
N GLU A 36 -3.19 19.89 14.72
CA GLU A 36 -2.82 19.24 15.98
C GLU A 36 -4.00 18.57 16.71
N SER A 37 -5.14 19.26 16.82
CA SER A 37 -6.33 18.73 17.48
C SER A 37 -6.94 17.52 16.75
N CYS A 38 -6.93 17.54 15.42
CA CYS A 38 -7.40 16.42 14.60
C CYS A 38 -6.44 15.23 14.73
N LEU A 39 -5.14 15.46 14.54
CA LEU A 39 -4.12 14.42 14.69
C LEU A 39 -4.18 13.76 16.07
N THR A 40 -4.32 14.56 17.13
CA THR A 40 -4.45 14.07 18.51
C THR A 40 -5.69 13.19 18.65
N THR A 41 -6.85 13.64 18.18
CA THR A 41 -8.10 12.88 18.26
C THR A 41 -8.01 11.55 17.50
N VAL A 42 -7.40 11.58 16.32
CA VAL A 42 -7.19 10.39 15.49
C VAL A 42 -6.21 9.42 16.17
N ALA A 43 -5.11 9.92 16.72
CA ALA A 43 -4.13 9.12 17.44
C ALA A 43 -4.72 8.46 18.69
N GLU A 44 -5.54 9.18 19.48
CA GLU A 44 -6.27 8.60 20.61
C GLU A 44 -7.28 7.53 20.18
N THR A 45 -7.94 7.75 19.03
CA THR A 45 -8.87 6.76 18.45
C THR A 45 -8.14 5.49 18.02
N ILE A 46 -6.95 5.61 17.44
CA ILE A 46 -6.09 4.47 17.08
C ILE A 46 -5.63 3.76 18.36
N GLU A 47 -5.12 4.50 19.34
CA GLU A 47 -4.67 3.95 20.62
C GLU A 47 -5.79 3.14 21.27
N LEU A 48 -7.03 3.66 21.28
CA LEU A 48 -8.19 2.96 21.80
C LEU A 48 -8.48 1.65 21.04
N GLY A 49 -8.33 1.65 19.72
CA GLY A 49 -8.52 0.46 18.87
C GLY A 49 -7.51 -0.64 19.16
N LEU A 50 -6.25 -0.27 19.36
CA LEU A 50 -5.15 -1.20 19.64
C LEU A 50 -5.16 -1.71 21.08
N THR A 51 -5.49 -0.84 22.04
CA THR A 51 -5.35 -1.14 23.48
C THR A 51 -6.65 -1.53 24.17
N GLY A 52 -7.80 -1.23 23.58
CA GLY A 52 -9.11 -1.43 24.22
C GLY A 52 -9.42 -0.45 25.36
N GLY A 53 -8.51 0.51 25.65
CA GLY A 53 -8.73 1.59 26.61
C GLY A 53 -7.58 1.81 27.60
N LYS A 54 -7.57 3.00 28.23
CA LYS A 54 -6.52 3.43 29.17
C LYS A 54 -6.72 2.93 30.61
N ASN A 55 -7.89 2.37 30.91
CA ASN A 55 -8.32 2.03 32.27
C ASN A 55 -7.68 0.75 32.84
N LEU A 56 -6.94 0.00 32.02
CA LEU A 56 -6.25 -1.23 32.42
C LEU A 56 -4.73 -1.04 32.47
N PRO A 57 -4.01 -1.81 33.31
CA PRO A 57 -2.54 -1.87 33.29
C PRO A 57 -2.02 -2.18 31.88
N PRO A 58 -0.83 -1.67 31.47
CA PRO A 58 -0.31 -1.86 30.11
C PRO A 58 -0.26 -3.33 29.64
N MET A 59 0.06 -4.27 30.53
CA MET A 59 0.12 -5.71 30.20
C MET A 59 -1.25 -6.36 29.91
N GLU A 60 -2.34 -5.74 30.35
CA GLU A 60 -3.70 -6.24 30.17
C GLU A 60 -4.46 -5.55 29.03
N ARG A 61 -3.89 -4.49 28.47
CA ARG A 61 -4.46 -3.74 27.34
C ARG A 61 -4.46 -4.60 26.08
N LYS A 62 -5.64 -4.81 25.51
CA LYS A 62 -5.85 -5.58 24.27
C LYS A 62 -7.03 -5.01 23.50
N ALA A 63 -6.91 -4.98 22.18
CA ALA A 63 -8.00 -4.64 21.29
C ALA A 63 -9.26 -5.49 21.55
N ALA A 64 -10.44 -4.92 21.31
CA ALA A 64 -11.72 -5.61 21.47
C ALA A 64 -11.85 -6.85 20.58
N SER A 65 -11.19 -6.85 19.42
CA SER A 65 -11.02 -8.02 18.57
C SER A 65 -9.83 -7.83 17.62
N LYS A 66 -9.30 -8.94 17.09
CA LYS A 66 -8.23 -8.90 16.08
C LYS A 66 -8.58 -8.07 14.83
N ARG A 67 -9.86 -8.03 14.43
CA ARG A 67 -10.30 -7.22 13.28
C ARG A 67 -10.23 -5.71 13.58
N VAL A 68 -10.53 -5.32 14.81
CA VAL A 68 -10.45 -3.92 15.26
C VAL A 68 -8.98 -3.51 15.38
N ASP A 69 -8.15 -4.40 15.93
CA ASP A 69 -6.69 -4.23 16.00
C ASP A 69 -6.08 -3.98 14.61
N ASP A 70 -6.31 -4.91 13.66
CA ASP A 70 -5.79 -4.80 12.29
C ASP A 70 -6.30 -3.52 11.57
N ALA A 71 -7.53 -3.07 11.86
CA ALA A 71 -8.10 -1.85 11.26
C ALA A 71 -7.49 -0.57 11.86
N ALA A 72 -7.29 -0.52 13.17
CA ALA A 72 -6.63 0.59 13.86
C ALA A 72 -5.15 0.70 13.46
N GLU A 73 -4.45 -0.44 13.40
CA GLU A 73 -3.07 -0.53 12.90
C GLU A 73 -2.98 -0.06 11.44
N SER A 74 -3.92 -0.48 10.59
CA SER A 74 -3.97 -0.01 9.20
C SER A 74 -4.15 1.50 9.08
N LEU A 75 -4.94 2.11 9.97
CA LEU A 75 -5.11 3.57 10.00
C LEU A 75 -3.81 4.26 10.47
N LEU A 76 -3.13 3.70 11.48
CA LEU A 76 -1.84 4.21 11.95
C LEU A 76 -0.80 4.25 10.83
N TYR A 77 -0.66 3.15 10.08
CA TYR A 77 0.24 3.09 8.94
C TYR A 77 -0.14 4.10 7.86
N MET A 78 -1.44 4.24 7.55
CA MET A 78 -1.91 5.22 6.57
C MET A 78 -1.52 6.65 6.95
N ILE A 79 -1.61 7.05 8.23
CA ILE A 79 -1.22 8.39 8.68
C ILE A 79 0.26 8.65 8.40
N PHE A 80 1.14 7.70 8.73
CA PHE A 80 2.57 7.84 8.46
C PHE A 80 2.89 7.85 6.96
N SER A 81 2.15 7.09 6.14
CA SER A 81 2.29 7.13 4.69
C SER A 81 1.74 8.41 4.07
N ALA A 82 0.63 8.96 4.58
CA ALA A 82 -0.01 10.18 4.08
C ALA A 82 0.79 11.45 4.41
N LEU A 83 1.48 11.47 5.56
CA LEU A 83 2.41 12.54 5.96
C LEU A 83 3.80 12.40 5.30
N GLY A 84 4.12 11.22 4.78
CA GLY A 84 5.30 11.01 3.95
C GLY A 84 5.10 11.64 2.57
N HIS A 85 5.45 12.91 2.41
CA HIS A 85 5.39 13.60 1.12
C HIS A 85 6.37 12.99 0.11
N GLY A 86 5.92 11.98 -0.61
CA GLY A 86 6.62 11.36 -1.75
C GLY A 86 5.90 10.11 -2.21
N ARG A 87 5.64 9.99 -3.52
CA ARG A 87 5.24 8.72 -4.15
C ARG A 87 6.36 7.70 -3.91
N GLN A 88 6.27 6.90 -2.85
CA GLN A 88 7.08 5.70 -2.64
C GLN A 88 6.46 4.49 -3.36
N ASP A 89 5.94 4.69 -4.57
CA ASP A 89 5.32 3.60 -5.33
C ASP A 89 6.35 2.81 -6.15
N ASP A 90 7.64 3.17 -6.14
CA ASP A 90 8.65 2.41 -6.88
C ASP A 90 9.34 1.37 -5.98
N ILE A 91 9.19 0.09 -6.34
CA ILE A 91 9.81 -1.01 -5.61
C ILE A 91 11.33 -0.90 -5.72
N MET A 92 12.01 -0.96 -4.58
CA MET A 92 13.46 -1.00 -4.46
C MET A 92 13.86 -2.19 -3.58
N ASP A 93 13.98 -3.35 -4.21
CA ASP A 93 14.42 -4.62 -3.63
C ASP A 93 15.90 -4.94 -3.94
N GLU A 94 16.37 -6.10 -3.49
CA GLU A 94 17.74 -6.58 -3.69
C GLU A 94 18.11 -6.63 -5.18
N LYS A 95 17.18 -7.07 -6.04
CA LYS A 95 17.39 -7.16 -7.49
C LYS A 95 17.41 -5.79 -8.17
N ARG A 96 16.52 -4.87 -7.80
CA ARG A 96 16.56 -3.46 -8.26
C ARG A 96 17.85 -2.76 -7.86
N LEU A 97 18.35 -3.00 -6.64
CA LEU A 97 19.65 -2.47 -6.21
C LEU A 97 20.78 -3.02 -7.08
N LEU A 98 20.76 -4.32 -7.39
CA LEU A 98 21.71 -4.94 -8.32
C LEU A 98 21.68 -4.27 -9.70
N HIS A 99 20.50 -4.04 -10.27
CA HIS A 99 20.39 -3.36 -11.57
C HIS A 99 20.88 -1.91 -11.52
N LYS A 100 20.60 -1.20 -10.41
CA LYS A 100 20.94 0.21 -10.25
C LYS A 100 22.44 0.46 -10.06
N PHE A 101 23.12 -0.40 -9.30
CA PHE A 101 24.54 -0.20 -8.94
C PHE A 101 25.49 -1.20 -9.60
N GLY A 102 24.96 -2.25 -10.24
CA GLY A 102 25.71 -3.31 -10.92
C GLY A 102 26.32 -4.36 -9.99
N ASN A 103 26.71 -5.50 -10.57
CA ASN A 103 27.26 -6.65 -9.87
C ASN A 103 28.61 -6.37 -9.16
N GLN A 104 29.27 -5.26 -9.48
CA GLN A 104 30.51 -4.86 -8.81
C GLN A 104 30.24 -4.27 -7.43
N ALA A 105 29.09 -3.61 -7.25
CA ALA A 105 28.74 -2.92 -6.03
C ALA A 105 27.80 -3.72 -5.13
N ILE A 106 26.85 -4.44 -5.73
CA ILE A 106 25.83 -5.21 -5.03
C ILE A 106 26.00 -6.68 -5.36
N ASP A 107 26.02 -7.50 -4.31
CA ASP A 107 26.03 -8.95 -4.42
C ASP A 107 24.83 -9.49 -3.64
N ILE A 108 23.85 -10.01 -4.37
CA ILE A 108 22.59 -10.50 -3.79
C ILE A 108 22.87 -11.57 -2.72
N THR A 109 23.92 -12.38 -2.88
CA THR A 109 24.25 -13.45 -1.92
C THR A 109 24.78 -12.94 -0.58
N LYS A 110 25.19 -11.66 -0.50
CA LYS A 110 25.72 -11.04 0.71
C LYS A 110 24.67 -10.34 1.57
N PHE A 111 23.40 -10.33 1.13
CA PHE A 111 22.33 -9.82 1.98
C PHE A 111 22.12 -10.77 3.16
N ARG A 112 22.03 -10.19 4.36
CA ARG A 112 21.59 -10.89 5.58
C ARG A 112 20.15 -10.55 5.86
N HIS A 113 19.34 -11.57 6.08
CA HIS A 113 17.90 -11.44 6.16
C HIS A 113 17.42 -11.72 7.58
N PHE A 114 16.55 -10.84 8.09
CA PHE A 114 16.01 -10.91 9.43
C PHE A 114 14.51 -10.69 9.41
N LEU A 115 13.76 -11.51 10.14
CA LEU A 115 12.40 -11.19 10.51
C LEU A 115 12.43 -10.45 11.85
N VAL A 116 11.85 -9.25 11.88
CA VAL A 116 11.77 -8.39 13.06
C VAL A 116 10.32 -8.27 13.53
N ARG A 117 10.08 -8.46 14.83
CA ARG A 117 8.78 -8.41 15.52
C ARG A 117 7.69 -9.22 14.80
N GLN A 118 8.08 -10.34 14.20
CA GLN A 118 7.20 -11.26 13.47
C GLN A 118 6.40 -10.63 12.31
N GLN A 119 6.77 -9.46 11.79
CA GLN A 119 6.00 -8.80 10.73
C GLN A 119 6.85 -8.02 9.72
N THR A 120 8.06 -7.61 10.08
CA THR A 120 8.92 -6.82 9.20
C THR A 120 10.09 -7.67 8.74
N LEU A 121 10.20 -7.88 7.42
CA LEU A 121 11.35 -8.56 6.84
C LEU A 121 12.38 -7.51 6.43
N ILE A 122 13.60 -7.66 6.95
CA ILE A 122 14.71 -6.74 6.75
C ILE A 122 15.85 -7.49 6.07
N SER A 123 16.37 -6.96 4.97
CA SER A 123 17.59 -7.45 4.32
C SER A 123 18.67 -6.37 4.41
N ILE A 124 19.82 -6.71 4.98
CA ILE A 124 20.93 -5.78 5.20
C ILE A 124 22.09 -6.16 4.30
N HIS A 125 22.63 -5.20 3.56
CA HIS A 125 23.87 -5.35 2.78
C HIS A 125 24.86 -4.26 3.15
N GLU A 126 26.10 -4.67 3.44
CA GLU A 126 27.18 -3.76 3.81
C GLU A 126 27.55 -2.85 2.63
N ALA A 127 27.55 -1.53 2.84
CA ALA A 127 27.80 -0.53 1.80
C ALA A 127 29.03 0.34 2.11
N THR A 128 29.68 0.16 3.27
CA THR A 128 30.85 0.94 3.70
C THR A 128 32.00 0.91 2.69
N LYS A 129 32.21 -0.22 2.00
CA LYS A 129 33.28 -0.37 1.00
C LYS A 129 33.00 0.35 -0.33
N LEU A 130 31.77 0.84 -0.55
CA LEU A 130 31.35 1.55 -1.74
C LEU A 130 31.66 3.04 -1.57
N SER A 131 32.92 3.44 -1.76
CA SER A 131 33.40 4.81 -1.48
C SER A 131 32.60 5.90 -2.21
N THR A 132 32.13 5.64 -3.44
CA THR A 132 31.29 6.55 -4.21
C THR A 132 29.96 6.88 -3.54
N ILE A 133 29.39 5.93 -2.78
CA ILE A 133 28.06 6.04 -2.15
C ILE A 133 28.21 6.41 -0.68
N SER A 134 29.06 5.67 0.03
CA SER A 134 29.31 5.83 1.46
C SER A 134 30.00 7.15 1.80
N LYS A 135 30.72 7.76 0.85
CA LYS A 135 31.57 8.94 1.09
C LYS A 135 32.56 8.75 2.25
N GLY A 136 32.95 7.50 2.52
CA GLY A 136 33.82 7.12 3.63
C GLY A 136 33.11 6.81 4.95
N PHE A 137 31.79 7.03 5.07
CA PHE A 137 31.05 6.74 6.29
C PHE A 137 30.63 5.25 6.39
N PRO A 138 30.61 4.64 7.59
CA PRO A 138 29.99 3.33 7.78
C PRO A 138 28.55 3.36 7.29
N SER A 139 28.22 2.52 6.31
CA SER A 139 26.97 2.61 5.55
C SER A 139 26.40 1.24 5.26
N VAL A 140 25.08 1.10 5.28
CA VAL A 140 24.37 -0.12 4.87
C VAL A 140 23.18 0.19 3.97
N PHE A 141 22.91 -0.71 3.03
CA PHE A 141 21.62 -0.80 2.37
C PHE A 141 20.68 -1.64 3.21
N LEU A 142 19.49 -1.10 3.45
CA LEU A 142 18.44 -1.71 4.26
C LEU A 142 17.19 -1.88 3.40
N VAL A 143 16.94 -3.10 2.91
CA VAL A 143 15.71 -3.43 2.18
C VAL A 143 14.66 -3.85 3.20
N ILE A 144 13.52 -3.17 3.23
CA ILE A 144 12.46 -3.40 4.20
C ILE A 144 11.19 -3.82 3.46
N ARG A 145 10.55 -4.88 3.96
CA ARG A 145 9.22 -5.33 3.56
C ARG A 145 8.33 -5.37 4.81
N THR A 146 7.14 -4.79 4.71
CA THR A 146 6.17 -4.79 5.81
C THR A 146 4.82 -5.30 5.29
N PRO A 147 3.84 -5.55 6.18
CA PRO A 147 2.48 -5.87 5.76
C PRO A 147 1.82 -4.76 4.92
N TYR A 148 2.31 -3.53 5.01
CA TYR A 148 1.71 -2.34 4.39
C TYR A 148 2.53 -1.75 3.24
N HIS A 149 3.82 -2.08 3.15
CA HIS A 149 4.72 -1.57 2.10
C HIS A 149 5.36 -2.72 1.32
N THR A 150 5.49 -2.50 0.02
CA THR A 150 6.31 -3.32 -0.87
C THR A 150 7.79 -3.19 -0.47
N ALA A 151 8.70 -3.89 -1.15
CA ALA A 151 10.11 -3.75 -0.83
C ALA A 151 10.59 -2.32 -1.15
N TYR A 152 11.10 -1.63 -0.13
CA TYR A 152 11.77 -0.34 -0.28
C TYR A 152 13.15 -0.38 0.36
N THR A 153 14.08 0.42 -0.17
CA THR A 153 15.46 0.46 0.34
C THR A 153 15.75 1.79 0.99
N LEU A 154 16.40 1.76 2.15
CA LEU A 154 17.05 2.90 2.80
C LEU A 154 18.58 2.75 2.72
N LEU A 155 19.28 3.86 2.48
CA LEU A 155 20.72 3.95 2.73
C LEU A 155 20.90 4.55 4.12
N VAL A 156 21.39 3.75 5.07
CA VAL A 156 21.63 4.19 6.45
C VAL A 156 23.12 4.43 6.61
N GLN A 157 23.49 5.63 7.07
CA GLN A 157 24.89 6.03 7.27
C GLN A 157 25.11 6.48 8.70
N LEU A 158 26.17 5.99 9.33
CA LEU A 158 26.60 6.45 10.63
C LEU A 158 27.47 7.70 10.45
N GLN A 159 26.95 8.84 10.88
CA GLN A 159 27.66 10.12 10.84
C GLN A 159 27.98 10.58 12.26
N SER A 160 29.16 11.16 12.46
CA SER A 160 29.45 11.90 13.69
C SER A 160 28.61 13.18 13.71
N TRP A 161 28.11 13.56 14.89
CA TRP A 161 27.35 14.80 15.08
C TRP A 161 28.17 16.07 14.80
N VAL A 162 29.49 15.97 14.62
CA VAL A 162 30.33 17.08 14.15
C VAL A 162 30.10 17.25 12.65
N ALA A 163 28.99 17.91 12.29
CA ALA A 163 28.79 18.39 10.94
C ALA A 163 29.93 19.35 10.59
N THR A 164 30.65 19.01 9.53
CA THR A 164 31.60 19.92 8.88
C THR A 164 30.81 21.06 8.24
N ASP A 165 30.49 22.09 9.00
CA ASP A 165 30.34 23.43 8.44
C ASP A 165 31.75 23.88 8.04
N THR A 166 32.16 23.47 6.84
CA THR A 166 33.25 24.20 6.18
C THR A 166 32.76 25.61 5.97
N ASP A 167 33.42 26.56 6.63
CA ASP A 167 33.29 28.01 6.49
C ASP A 167 33.11 28.46 5.03
N THR A 168 31.88 28.46 4.55
CA THR A 168 31.45 29.37 3.49
C THR A 168 30.47 30.31 4.14
N VAL A 169 31.00 31.46 4.58
CA VAL A 169 30.24 32.66 4.93
C VAL A 169 29.31 32.96 3.77
N SER A 170 28.08 32.47 3.87
CA SER A 170 26.97 32.80 3.00
C SER A 170 25.92 33.43 3.89
N ASN A 171 25.56 34.65 3.51
CA ASN A 171 24.77 35.62 4.28
C ASN A 171 23.65 34.99 5.12
N ASP A 172 23.63 35.35 6.41
CA ASP A 172 22.56 35.11 7.38
C ASP A 172 21.21 35.67 6.87
N LYS A 173 20.47 34.89 6.08
CA LYS A 173 19.02 35.08 5.84
C LYS A 173 18.21 33.79 5.73
N GLU A 174 18.79 32.62 5.89
CA GLU A 174 18.03 31.38 5.99
C GLU A 174 18.52 30.57 7.18
N SER A 175 17.77 30.61 8.28
CA SER A 175 17.87 29.61 9.34
C SER A 175 17.38 28.28 8.75
N GLY A 176 18.28 27.54 8.11
CA GLY A 176 18.05 26.19 7.66
C GLY A 176 17.87 25.29 8.87
N TYR A 177 16.63 24.96 9.21
CA TYR A 177 16.35 23.69 9.84
C TYR A 177 16.99 22.61 8.96
N LEU A 178 17.85 21.78 9.56
CA LEU A 178 18.43 20.58 8.96
C LEU A 178 17.30 19.70 8.40
N GLN A 179 16.91 19.92 7.15
CA GLN A 179 16.19 18.94 6.38
C GLN A 179 17.24 17.89 5.99
N ASN A 180 17.12 16.70 6.58
CA ASN A 180 17.77 15.50 6.08
C ASN A 180 17.64 15.48 4.55
N GLY A 181 18.78 15.45 3.86
CA GLY A 181 18.87 15.54 2.42
C GLY A 181 18.18 14.37 1.72
N LEU A 182 16.87 14.46 1.56
CA LEU A 182 16.16 13.86 0.44
C LEU A 182 16.23 14.90 -0.67
N LYS A 183 17.17 14.74 -1.61
CA LYS A 183 17.04 15.42 -2.91
C LYS A 183 15.81 14.81 -3.57
N ILE A 184 14.66 15.45 -3.34
CA ILE A 184 13.44 15.20 -4.09
C ILE A 184 13.79 15.52 -5.54
N SER A 185 13.93 14.49 -6.36
CA SER A 185 13.78 14.64 -7.80
C SER A 185 12.34 15.08 -8.00
N THR A 186 12.12 16.39 -8.06
CA THR A 186 10.88 16.94 -8.58
C THR A 186 10.87 16.61 -10.05
N ASP A 187 10.27 15.48 -10.39
CA ASP A 187 9.71 15.30 -11.71
C ASP A 187 8.77 16.48 -11.95
N SER A 188 9.08 17.28 -12.97
CA SER A 188 8.52 18.63 -13.21
C SER A 188 7.02 18.65 -13.52
N LYS A 189 6.34 17.51 -13.44
CA LYS A 189 4.93 17.36 -13.80
C LYS A 189 3.96 17.64 -12.65
N ASN A 190 4.38 17.62 -11.38
CA ASN A 190 3.49 17.86 -10.23
C ASN A 190 4.16 18.68 -9.10
N ALA A 191 4.82 19.79 -9.43
CA ALA A 191 5.26 20.73 -8.40
C ALA A 191 4.01 21.45 -7.82
N VAL A 192 3.65 21.10 -6.58
CA VAL A 192 2.77 21.95 -5.76
C VAL A 192 3.45 23.31 -5.71
N LYS A 193 2.82 24.33 -6.30
CA LYS A 193 3.31 25.70 -6.22
C LYS A 193 3.21 26.11 -4.75
N PHE A 194 4.34 26.11 -4.04
CA PHE A 194 4.41 26.77 -2.75
C PHE A 194 3.94 28.21 -2.93
N PHE A 195 2.89 28.58 -2.20
CA PHE A 195 2.34 29.92 -2.23
C PHE A 195 3.44 30.90 -1.85
N HIS A 196 3.98 31.60 -2.84
CA HIS A 196 4.80 32.77 -2.59
C HIS A 196 3.85 33.90 -2.23
N ILE A 197 4.03 34.45 -1.03
CA ILE A 197 3.29 35.62 -0.59
C ILE A 197 3.52 36.70 -1.66
N PRO A 198 2.47 37.13 -2.39
CA PRO A 198 2.63 38.12 -3.44
C PRO A 198 3.15 39.43 -2.82
N SER A 199 3.98 40.18 -3.54
CA SER A 199 4.49 41.47 -3.06
C SER A 199 3.38 42.49 -2.81
N GLU A 200 2.18 42.23 -3.32
CA GLU A 200 0.93 42.89 -2.95
C GLU A 200 0.58 42.76 -1.47
N PHE A 201 0.90 41.64 -0.80
CA PHE A 201 0.56 41.40 0.61
C PHE A 201 1.31 42.33 1.59
N GLU A 202 2.45 42.89 1.17
CA GLU A 202 3.18 43.92 1.93
C GLU A 202 2.57 45.32 1.76
N LYS A 203 1.57 45.50 0.89
CA LYS A 203 0.87 46.77 0.73
C LYS A 203 -0.24 46.88 1.78
N SER A 204 -0.20 47.94 2.57
CA SER A 204 -1.26 48.29 3.52
C SER A 204 -2.59 48.54 2.80
N TYR A 205 -3.60 47.69 3.02
CA TYR A 205 -4.89 47.75 2.30
C TYR A 205 -5.98 48.54 3.03
N CYS A 206 -5.78 48.86 4.31
CA CYS A 206 -6.74 49.67 5.04
C CYS A 206 -6.07 50.81 5.82
N LYS A 207 -6.85 51.86 6.10
CA LYS A 207 -6.39 53.02 6.87
C LYS A 207 -5.95 52.68 8.30
N LEU A 208 -6.32 51.49 8.82
CA LEU A 208 -5.88 51.00 10.13
C LEU A 208 -4.43 50.51 10.13
N ASP A 209 -3.92 49.97 9.01
CA ASP A 209 -2.54 49.51 8.90
C ASP A 209 -1.54 50.67 8.98
N SER A 210 -2.01 51.89 8.64
CA SER A 210 -1.25 53.15 8.79
C SER A 210 -1.12 53.61 10.24
N VAL A 211 -1.85 52.99 11.17
CA VAL A 211 -1.91 53.38 12.59
C VAL A 211 -0.85 52.65 13.43
N ILE A 212 -0.30 51.54 12.92
CA ILE A 212 0.83 50.86 13.57
C ILE A 212 2.06 51.76 13.37
N PRO A 213 2.61 52.37 14.44
CA PRO A 213 3.78 53.22 14.29
C PRO A 213 4.95 52.36 13.83
N PRO A 214 5.72 52.77 12.80
CA PRO A 214 6.98 52.12 12.50
C PRO A 214 7.86 52.16 13.75
N LEU A 215 8.62 51.10 14.01
CA LEU A 215 9.55 51.02 15.14
C LEU A 215 10.48 52.25 15.10
N GLN A 216 10.22 53.22 15.98
CA GLN A 216 11.04 54.41 16.12
C GLN A 216 12.28 54.01 16.92
N PRO A 217 13.50 54.27 16.41
CA PRO A 217 14.71 54.01 17.17
C PRO A 217 14.64 54.80 18.48
N THR A 218 14.71 54.08 19.59
CA THR A 218 14.87 54.69 20.92
C THR A 218 16.36 54.90 21.17
N PRO A 219 16.75 55.82 22.07
CA PRO A 219 18.16 55.99 22.46
C PRO A 219 18.80 54.68 22.95
N ASP A 220 18.02 53.77 23.54
CA ASP A 220 18.49 52.44 23.91
C ASP A 220 18.72 51.54 22.69
N THR A 221 17.85 51.62 21.68
CA THR A 221 18.01 50.85 20.43
C THR A 221 19.25 51.32 19.67
N ASP A 222 19.47 52.63 19.57
CA ASP A 222 20.65 53.21 18.93
C ASP A 222 21.93 52.87 19.69
N ARG A 223 21.88 52.85 21.03
CA ARG A 223 22.99 52.41 21.89
C ARG A 223 23.35 50.94 21.64
N VAL A 224 22.36 50.05 21.60
CA VAL A 224 22.58 48.62 21.35
C VAL A 224 23.12 48.40 19.94
N ILE A 225 22.59 49.11 18.93
CA ILE A 225 23.10 49.05 17.55
C ILE A 225 24.55 49.52 17.50
N ALA A 226 24.90 50.64 18.15
CA ALA A 226 26.27 51.14 18.20
C ALA A 226 27.23 50.15 18.88
N GLU A 227 26.80 49.53 19.98
CA GLU A 227 27.59 48.53 20.72
C GLU A 227 27.82 47.26 19.89
N LEU A 228 26.79 46.75 19.21
CA LEU A 228 26.91 45.60 18.30
C LEU A 228 27.79 45.91 17.08
N THR A 229 27.73 47.15 16.59
CA THR A 229 28.57 47.59 15.47
C THR A 229 30.04 47.69 15.87
N ASP A 230 30.32 48.19 17.08
CA ASP A 230 31.66 48.23 17.65
C ASP A 230 32.20 46.81 17.90
N ILE A 231 31.38 45.92 18.46
CA ILE A 231 31.73 44.49 18.65
C ILE A 231 32.07 43.84 17.31
N ARG A 232 31.26 44.02 16.26
CA ARG A 232 31.56 43.51 14.91
C ARG A 232 32.86 44.07 14.35
N LYS A 233 33.11 45.37 14.53
CA LYS A 233 34.33 46.01 14.06
C LYS A 233 35.56 45.43 14.76
N ARG A 234 35.52 45.25 16.08
CA ARG A 234 36.61 44.62 16.86
C ARG A 234 36.84 43.16 16.45
N MET A 235 35.78 42.38 16.29
CA MET A 235 35.87 41.00 15.79
C MET A 235 36.48 40.93 14.38
N SER A 236 36.12 41.86 13.48
CA SER A 236 36.68 41.90 12.12
C SER A 236 38.16 42.29 12.05
N GLN A 237 38.68 42.95 13.08
CA GLN A 237 40.10 43.34 13.21
C GLN A 237 40.93 42.26 13.93
N GLY A 238 40.34 41.11 14.25
CA GLY A 238 41.00 39.99 14.92
C GLY A 238 41.13 40.15 16.43
N GLU A 239 40.50 41.19 17.02
CA GLU A 239 40.39 41.31 18.47
C GLU A 239 39.28 40.38 18.96
N SER A 240 39.67 39.24 19.53
CA SER A 240 38.75 38.40 20.29
C SER A 240 38.22 39.19 21.49
N CYS A 241 37.03 38.86 21.97
CA CYS A 241 36.35 39.52 23.10
C CYS A 241 37.03 39.31 24.47
N LEU A 242 38.35 39.11 24.46
CA LEU A 242 39.19 38.84 25.60
C LEU A 242 39.21 40.05 26.52
N ARG A 243 38.66 39.89 27.71
CA ARG A 243 38.75 40.86 28.81
C ARG A 243 40.14 40.78 29.43
N SER A 244 40.56 41.79 30.17
CA SER A 244 41.82 41.76 30.94
C SER A 244 41.91 40.61 31.96
N SER A 245 40.78 39.97 32.29
CA SER A 245 40.71 38.71 33.05
C SER A 245 41.25 37.50 32.29
N ASP A 246 41.23 37.54 30.97
CA ASP A 246 41.50 36.39 30.10
C ASP A 246 43.01 36.21 29.87
N ASP A 247 43.81 37.27 30.07
CA ASP A 247 45.27 37.20 30.17
C ASP A 247 45.75 36.30 31.32
N ARG A 248 44.93 36.11 32.38
CA ARG A 248 45.23 35.20 33.49
C ARG A 248 44.74 33.77 33.24
N ASN A 249 43.94 33.57 32.20
CA ASN A 249 43.37 32.28 31.88
C ASN A 249 44.40 31.42 31.14
N VAL A 250 45.04 30.50 31.86
CA VAL A 250 46.11 29.63 31.35
C VAL A 250 45.68 28.84 30.11
N TRP A 251 44.38 28.51 29.99
CA TRP A 251 43.79 27.81 28.86
C TRP A 251 43.73 28.64 27.57
N LEU A 252 43.74 29.97 27.67
CA LEU A 252 43.69 30.89 26.53
C LEU A 252 45.08 31.38 26.10
N ARG A 253 46.15 30.87 26.75
CA ARG A 253 47.55 31.17 26.38
C ARG A 253 48.10 30.10 25.45
N GLU A 254 49.01 30.52 24.56
CA GLU A 254 49.81 29.60 23.75
C GLU A 254 50.73 28.73 24.64
N PRO A 255 50.89 27.43 24.37
CA PRO A 255 50.37 26.68 23.20
C PRO A 255 48.97 26.07 23.41
N PHE A 256 48.37 26.23 24.59
CA PHE A 256 47.10 25.59 24.95
C PHE A 256 45.90 26.17 24.21
N SER A 257 45.85 27.47 23.93
CA SER A 257 44.80 28.07 23.09
C SER A 257 44.79 27.45 21.69
N LYS A 258 45.97 27.19 21.12
CA LYS A 258 46.12 26.54 19.82
C LYS A 258 45.77 25.06 19.83
N GLU A 259 45.96 24.36 20.95
CA GLU A 259 45.47 22.99 21.13
C GLU A 259 43.95 22.95 21.32
N LEU A 260 43.38 23.85 22.11
CA LEU A 260 41.94 23.92 22.40
C LEU A 260 41.10 24.50 21.25
N SER A 261 41.72 25.27 20.34
CA SER A 261 41.07 25.76 19.11
C SER A 261 41.11 24.76 17.97
N LYS A 262 41.87 23.67 18.08
CA LYS A 262 41.70 22.53 17.17
C LYS A 262 40.34 21.91 17.50
N LEU A 263 39.41 22.03 16.56
CA LEU A 263 38.22 21.19 16.57
C LEU A 263 38.70 19.75 16.72
N ALA A 264 38.11 19.02 17.68
CA ALA A 264 38.39 17.61 17.83
C ALA A 264 37.96 16.93 16.53
N GLU A 265 38.92 16.68 15.64
CA GLU A 265 38.69 15.91 14.43
C GLU A 265 38.50 14.47 14.89
N PRO A 266 37.29 13.89 14.75
CA PRO A 266 37.12 12.48 15.02
C PRO A 266 38.11 11.71 14.16
N THR A 267 38.72 10.69 14.75
CA THR A 267 39.60 9.79 13.99
C THR A 267 38.85 9.31 12.75
N GLY A 268 39.54 9.28 11.61
CA GLY A 268 38.94 8.81 10.36
C GLY A 268 38.26 7.44 10.57
N PRO A 269 37.12 7.19 9.90
CA PRO A 269 36.35 5.96 10.09
C PRO A 269 37.23 4.73 9.85
N SER A 270 37.19 3.78 10.78
CA SER A 270 37.94 2.54 10.64
C SER A 270 37.44 1.75 9.43
N THR A 271 38.34 1.20 8.61
CA THR A 271 37.97 0.33 7.48
C THR A 271 37.33 -1.00 7.92
N ASN A 272 37.44 -1.35 9.21
CA ASN A 272 36.96 -2.60 9.80
C ASN A 272 35.69 -2.38 10.66
N CYS A 273 34.81 -1.47 10.26
CA CYS A 273 33.52 -1.30 10.93
C CYS A 273 32.45 -2.15 10.25
N SER A 274 31.84 -3.09 11.00
CA SER A 274 30.58 -3.72 10.58
C SER A 274 29.44 -2.74 10.88
N ALA A 275 29.04 -1.95 9.88
CA ALA A 275 28.00 -0.95 10.02
C ALA A 275 26.64 -1.61 10.28
N SER A 276 26.41 -2.79 9.70
CA SER A 276 25.21 -3.58 9.91
C SER A 276 25.03 -4.04 11.37
N ARG A 277 26.09 -4.48 12.04
CA ARG A 277 26.04 -4.85 13.47
C ARG A 277 25.78 -3.63 14.36
N VAL A 278 26.43 -2.50 14.08
CA VAL A 278 26.20 -1.25 14.83
C VAL A 278 24.73 -0.85 14.71
N LEU A 279 24.17 -0.89 13.50
CA LEU A 279 22.76 -0.58 13.27
C LEU A 279 21.84 -1.51 14.08
N LEU A 280 22.06 -2.83 14.02
CA LEU A 280 21.24 -3.80 14.76
C LEU A 280 21.35 -3.61 16.28
N TYR A 281 22.53 -3.23 16.78
CA TYR A 281 22.76 -2.91 18.20
C TYR A 281 22.00 -1.65 18.62
N ASP A 282 22.11 -0.57 17.85
CA ASP A 282 21.44 0.71 18.12
C ASP A 282 19.92 0.60 18.07
N LEU A 283 19.39 -0.31 17.23
CA LEU A 283 17.97 -0.67 17.18
C LEU A 283 17.53 -1.56 18.36
N GLY A 284 18.44 -2.00 19.22
CA GLY A 284 18.17 -2.88 20.35
C GLY A 284 17.82 -4.32 19.97
N LEU A 285 18.16 -4.76 18.75
CA LEU A 285 17.75 -6.05 18.20
C LEU A 285 18.74 -7.20 18.49
N ILE A 286 19.92 -6.91 19.04
CA ILE A 286 20.94 -7.95 19.36
C ILE A 286 20.87 -8.36 20.84
N SER A 287 19.96 -7.81 21.65
CA SER A 287 19.85 -8.21 23.06
C SER A 287 19.37 -9.66 23.19
N GLU A 288 19.82 -10.34 24.24
CA GLU A 288 19.37 -11.71 24.56
C GLU A 288 17.85 -11.75 24.76
N GLU A 289 17.30 -10.74 25.46
CA GLU A 289 15.85 -10.57 25.64
C GLU A 289 15.09 -10.52 24.30
N SER A 290 15.58 -9.75 23.33
CA SER A 290 14.95 -9.63 22.00
C SER A 290 15.08 -10.92 21.19
N TYR A 291 16.16 -11.67 21.38
CA TYR A 291 16.35 -12.96 20.71
C TYR A 291 15.42 -14.03 21.28
N GLU A 292 15.35 -14.15 22.61
CA GLU A 292 14.51 -15.12 23.31
C GLU A 292 13.01 -14.84 23.14
N SER A 293 12.61 -13.57 23.06
CA SER A 293 11.22 -13.18 22.75
C SER A 293 10.81 -13.51 21.30
N GLY A 294 11.77 -13.79 20.42
CA GLY A 294 11.54 -13.96 18.98
C GLY A 294 11.29 -12.64 18.25
N ASP A 295 11.73 -11.51 18.80
CA ASP A 295 11.64 -10.20 18.16
C ASP A 295 12.63 -10.04 17.01
N ILE A 296 13.70 -10.84 16.97
CA ILE A 296 14.57 -10.98 15.80
C ILE A 296 14.76 -12.46 15.45
N LEU A 297 14.71 -12.77 14.16
CA LEU A 297 14.97 -14.11 13.65
C LEU A 297 15.83 -14.03 12.39
N LEU A 298 17.02 -14.62 12.43
CA LEU A 298 17.92 -14.74 11.29
C LEU A 298 17.37 -15.78 10.29
N LEU A 299 17.43 -15.45 9.00
CA LEU A 299 17.01 -16.32 7.91
C LEU A 299 18.20 -16.79 7.08
N ASP A 300 18.15 -18.06 6.66
CA ASP A 300 19.17 -18.67 5.80
C ASP A 300 18.84 -18.46 4.33
N SER A 301 19.64 -17.62 3.66
CA SER A 301 19.57 -17.37 2.22
C SER A 301 20.48 -18.29 1.39
N SER A 302 21.12 -19.30 1.98
CA SER A 302 22.01 -20.23 1.26
C SER A 302 21.26 -21.16 0.29
N ASN A 303 19.94 -21.32 0.47
CA ASN A 303 19.11 -22.13 -0.40
C ASN A 303 18.86 -21.40 -1.73
N LEU A 304 19.06 -22.10 -2.86
CA LEU A 304 18.85 -21.58 -4.22
C LEU A 304 17.42 -21.08 -4.44
N ASP A 305 16.43 -21.68 -3.77
CA ASP A 305 15.02 -21.29 -3.89
C ASP A 305 14.65 -20.06 -3.06
N PHE A 306 15.55 -19.52 -2.23
CA PHE A 306 15.24 -18.43 -1.29
C PHE A 306 14.64 -17.21 -1.96
N TYR A 307 15.27 -16.70 -3.03
CA TYR A 307 14.77 -15.51 -3.73
C TYR A 307 13.54 -15.81 -4.60
N HIS A 308 13.42 -17.04 -5.10
CA HIS A 308 12.21 -17.48 -5.79
C HIS A 308 11.02 -17.46 -4.84
N ASP A 309 11.17 -18.06 -3.65
CA ASP A 309 10.12 -18.09 -2.63
C ASP A 309 9.88 -16.72 -2.00
N LEU A 310 10.90 -15.89 -1.81
CA LEU A 310 10.75 -14.51 -1.35
C LEU A 310 9.84 -13.73 -2.32
N HIS A 311 10.10 -13.89 -3.61
CA HIS A 311 9.26 -13.28 -4.62
C HIS A 311 7.84 -13.86 -4.61
N HIS A 312 7.70 -15.18 -4.73
CA HIS A 312 6.40 -15.85 -4.88
C HIS A 312 5.51 -15.77 -3.64
N MET A 313 6.07 -15.87 -2.44
CA MET A 313 5.31 -15.83 -1.19
C MET A 313 5.11 -14.40 -0.71
N VAL A 314 6.15 -13.57 -0.72
CA VAL A 314 6.11 -12.24 -0.10
C VAL A 314 5.88 -11.15 -1.13
N ASP A 315 6.73 -11.00 -2.14
CA ASP A 315 6.63 -9.85 -3.04
C ASP A 315 5.35 -9.86 -3.90
N ARG A 316 4.85 -11.04 -4.28
CA ARG A 316 3.56 -11.20 -4.98
C ARG A 316 2.34 -11.07 -4.07
N SER A 317 2.53 -11.04 -2.74
CA SER A 317 1.42 -10.78 -1.82
C SER A 317 1.08 -9.27 -1.84
N PRO A 318 -0.15 -8.85 -2.18
CA PRO A 318 -0.47 -7.44 -2.29
C PRO A 318 -0.34 -6.68 -0.96
N THR A 319 -0.09 -5.38 -1.04
CA THR A 319 -0.15 -4.43 0.09
C THR A 319 -1.46 -3.62 0.08
N LYS A 320 -2.05 -3.45 -1.09
CA LYS A 320 -3.30 -2.72 -1.35
C LYS A 320 -4.39 -3.67 -1.86
N LEU A 321 -5.64 -3.22 -1.80
CA LEU A 321 -6.74 -3.91 -2.49
C LEU A 321 -6.44 -3.95 -3.98
N LEU A 322 -6.80 -5.03 -4.67
CA LEU A 322 -6.63 -5.15 -6.11
C LEU A 322 -7.99 -5.10 -6.79
N GLN A 323 -8.09 -4.36 -7.89
CA GLN A 323 -9.26 -4.37 -8.75
C GLN A 323 -8.85 -4.32 -10.22
N THR A 324 -9.52 -5.11 -11.04
CA THR A 324 -9.37 -5.06 -12.49
C THR A 324 -10.63 -4.49 -13.12
N VAL A 325 -10.46 -3.59 -14.09
CA VAL A 325 -11.53 -3.03 -14.90
C VAL A 325 -11.29 -3.42 -16.35
N ARG A 326 -12.30 -4.03 -16.98
CA ARG A 326 -12.26 -4.46 -18.38
C ARG A 326 -13.01 -3.43 -19.23
N LEU A 327 -12.28 -2.79 -20.13
CA LEU A 327 -12.75 -1.73 -21.01
C LEU A 327 -13.10 -2.33 -22.37
N PHE A 328 -14.30 -2.02 -22.87
CA PHE A 328 -14.76 -2.45 -24.17
C PHE A 328 -15.20 -1.23 -24.98
N TYR A 329 -14.82 -1.22 -26.26
CA TYR A 329 -15.32 -0.24 -27.22
C TYR A 329 -16.25 -0.96 -28.21
N VAL A 330 -17.49 -0.51 -28.33
CA VAL A 330 -18.52 -1.12 -29.18
C VAL A 330 -18.93 -0.10 -30.23
N ARG A 331 -18.67 -0.44 -31.50
CA ARG A 331 -19.12 0.35 -32.65
C ARG A 331 -20.59 0.17 -32.91
N ASP A 332 -21.19 1.12 -33.63
CA ASP A 332 -22.60 1.08 -34.03
C ASP A 332 -22.97 -0.28 -34.66
N GLY A 333 -23.88 -0.99 -34.01
CA GLY A 333 -24.46 -2.25 -34.48
C GLY A 333 -23.61 -3.49 -34.25
N GLN A 334 -22.44 -3.39 -33.58
CA GLN A 334 -21.66 -4.56 -33.22
C GLN A 334 -22.35 -5.40 -32.13
N ARG A 335 -22.39 -6.71 -32.35
CA ARG A 335 -23.02 -7.68 -31.43
C ARG A 335 -22.16 -8.92 -31.14
N SER A 336 -21.19 -9.20 -32.01
CA SER A 336 -20.27 -10.34 -31.87
C SER A 336 -19.15 -10.00 -30.90
N ALA A 337 -18.84 -10.92 -29.98
CA ALA A 337 -17.74 -10.74 -29.05
C ALA A 337 -16.39 -10.55 -29.78
N VAL A 338 -16.17 -11.32 -30.84
CA VAL A 338 -14.95 -11.28 -31.65
C VAL A 338 -14.74 -9.90 -32.27
N ASP A 339 -15.80 -9.29 -32.79
CA ASP A 339 -15.74 -7.98 -33.46
C ASP A 339 -15.47 -6.85 -32.45
N ILE A 340 -16.05 -6.95 -31.24
CA ILE A 340 -15.82 -5.99 -30.14
C ILE A 340 -14.38 -6.10 -29.65
N LEU A 341 -13.87 -7.31 -29.43
CA LEU A 341 -12.49 -7.55 -28.97
C LEU A 341 -11.45 -7.11 -30.02
N ALA A 342 -11.79 -7.18 -31.31
CA ALA A 342 -10.93 -6.71 -32.39
C ALA A 342 -10.70 -5.18 -32.36
N ASN A 343 -11.63 -4.40 -31.78
CA ASN A 343 -11.47 -2.95 -31.65
C ASN A 343 -10.28 -2.58 -30.74
N ALA A 344 -10.00 -3.38 -29.71
CA ALA A 344 -8.89 -3.16 -28.78
C ALA A 344 -7.50 -3.30 -29.44
N MET A 345 -7.42 -3.99 -30.58
CA MET A 345 -6.18 -4.11 -31.36
C MET A 345 -5.82 -2.86 -32.16
N ASN A 346 -6.79 -1.95 -32.38
CA ASN A 346 -6.62 -0.75 -33.20
C ASN A 346 -7.28 0.47 -32.53
N LEU A 347 -6.74 0.90 -31.39
CA LEU A 347 -7.25 2.03 -30.61
C LEU A 347 -7.30 3.34 -31.42
N GLN A 348 -6.40 3.53 -32.39
CA GLN A 348 -6.38 4.70 -33.27
C GLN A 348 -7.66 4.85 -34.12
N ASN A 349 -8.38 3.75 -34.35
CA ASN A 349 -9.64 3.73 -35.13
C ASN A 349 -10.88 3.72 -34.23
N THR A 350 -10.76 4.19 -32.98
CA THR A 350 -11.86 4.35 -32.01
C THR A 350 -12.15 5.84 -31.79
N SER A 351 -13.25 6.16 -31.09
CA SER A 351 -13.63 7.55 -30.79
C SER A 351 -12.53 8.29 -30.02
N ASN A 352 -12.33 9.57 -30.38
CA ASN A 352 -11.42 10.46 -29.66
C ASN A 352 -11.77 10.56 -28.17
N LEU A 353 -13.05 10.54 -27.81
CA LEU A 353 -13.48 10.56 -26.40
C LEU A 353 -13.05 9.30 -25.65
N PHE A 354 -13.08 8.13 -26.31
CA PHE A 354 -12.61 6.89 -25.70
C PHE A 354 -11.09 6.94 -25.49
N CYS A 355 -10.33 7.41 -26.47
CA CYS A 355 -8.88 7.61 -26.34
C CYS A 355 -8.53 8.62 -25.23
N SER A 356 -9.26 9.74 -25.13
CA SER A 356 -9.09 10.73 -24.06
C SER A 356 -9.40 10.12 -22.69
N LEU A 357 -10.46 9.34 -22.57
CA LEU A 357 -10.77 8.59 -21.35
C LEU A 357 -9.59 7.69 -20.97
N LEU A 358 -9.11 6.85 -21.89
CA LEU A 358 -7.96 5.95 -21.64
C LEU A 358 -6.73 6.71 -21.11
N ALA A 359 -6.40 7.85 -21.73
CA ALA A 359 -5.24 8.67 -21.35
C ALA A 359 -5.33 9.25 -19.91
N GLU A 360 -6.54 9.40 -19.37
CA GLU A 360 -6.77 9.98 -18.04
C GLU A 360 -7.06 8.93 -16.94
N LEU A 361 -7.23 7.66 -17.31
CA LEU A 361 -7.49 6.58 -16.34
C LEU A 361 -6.27 6.26 -15.48
N GLY A 362 -5.10 6.10 -16.10
CA GLY A 362 -3.88 5.69 -15.40
C GLY A 362 -2.62 5.84 -16.25
N GLU A 363 -1.50 5.39 -15.70
CA GLU A 363 -0.21 5.34 -16.37
C GLU A 363 -0.11 4.09 -17.25
N GLY A 364 0.29 4.25 -18.51
CA GLY A 364 0.56 3.11 -19.39
C GLY A 364 1.85 2.41 -18.98
N VAL A 365 1.75 1.12 -18.64
CA VAL A 365 2.89 0.32 -18.16
C VAL A 365 3.05 -0.96 -18.98
N GLU A 366 4.30 -1.39 -19.16
CA GLU A 366 4.64 -2.66 -19.79
C GLU A 366 4.56 -3.79 -18.77
N VAL A 367 3.78 -4.82 -19.07
CA VAL A 367 3.44 -5.90 -18.13
C VAL A 367 4.66 -6.72 -17.73
N GLU A 368 5.61 -6.95 -18.65
CA GLU A 368 6.78 -7.80 -18.41
C GLU A 368 7.69 -7.27 -17.30
N THR A 369 7.84 -5.95 -17.17
CA THR A 369 8.75 -5.30 -16.24
C THR A 369 8.02 -4.68 -15.03
N HIS A 370 6.71 -4.53 -15.10
CA HIS A 370 5.93 -3.83 -14.09
C HIS A 370 5.80 -4.63 -12.77
N PRO A 371 6.12 -4.02 -11.62
CA PRO A 371 6.15 -4.74 -10.34
C PRO A 371 4.80 -4.77 -9.59
N HIS A 372 3.73 -4.17 -10.11
CA HIS A 372 2.42 -4.11 -9.44
C HIS A 372 1.34 -4.90 -10.18
N TRP A 373 0.08 -4.66 -9.80
CA TRP A 373 -1.08 -5.32 -10.39
C TRP A 373 -1.30 -4.95 -11.86
N THR A 374 -1.29 -5.94 -12.74
CA THR A 374 -1.49 -5.77 -14.20
C THR A 374 -2.87 -6.27 -14.69
N GLY A 375 -3.70 -6.74 -13.77
CA GLY A 375 -5.07 -7.20 -14.06
C GLY A 375 -5.25 -8.72 -14.13
N ASP A 376 -4.16 -9.49 -14.03
CA ASP A 376 -4.17 -10.95 -14.01
C ASP A 376 -3.04 -11.46 -13.09
N TRP A 377 -3.32 -12.47 -12.26
CA TRP A 377 -2.32 -13.03 -11.34
C TRP A 377 -1.13 -13.65 -12.09
N THR A 378 -1.31 -14.16 -13.30
CA THR A 378 -0.24 -14.78 -14.09
C THR A 378 0.77 -13.76 -14.62
N THR A 379 0.35 -12.52 -14.83
CA THR A 379 1.19 -11.46 -15.40
C THR A 379 1.59 -10.38 -14.39
N ALA A 380 0.91 -10.32 -13.24
CA ALA A 380 1.16 -9.31 -12.21
C ALA A 380 2.43 -9.59 -11.39
N PHE A 381 2.96 -8.50 -10.82
CA PHE A 381 4.10 -8.52 -9.91
C PHE A 381 5.36 -9.13 -10.53
N SER A 382 5.88 -8.53 -11.61
CA SER A 382 7.08 -9.04 -12.28
C SER A 382 8.26 -9.20 -11.31
N ALA A 383 9.01 -10.30 -11.49
CA ALA A 383 10.28 -10.55 -10.83
C ALA A 383 11.47 -9.91 -11.57
N GLU A 384 11.31 -9.53 -12.84
CA GLU A 384 12.43 -9.00 -13.63
C GLU A 384 12.75 -7.56 -13.23
N ARG A 385 11.70 -6.71 -13.08
CA ARG A 385 11.78 -5.34 -12.53
C ARG A 385 12.88 -4.46 -13.13
N LYS A 386 13.40 -4.83 -14.29
CA LYS A 386 14.51 -4.13 -14.94
C LYS A 386 14.02 -2.75 -15.37
N LEU A 387 14.80 -1.72 -15.06
CA LEU A 387 14.51 -0.38 -15.55
C LEU A 387 14.90 -0.33 -17.03
N GLU A 388 13.93 -0.18 -17.92
CA GLU A 388 14.24 0.15 -19.31
C GLU A 388 14.54 1.65 -19.42
N GLU A 389 15.60 2.01 -20.14
CA GLU A 389 15.75 3.35 -20.68
C GLU A 389 14.56 3.58 -21.63
N ALA A 390 13.91 4.75 -21.53
CA ALA A 390 12.71 5.06 -22.31
C ALA A 390 12.95 4.78 -23.81
N LYS A 391 12.46 3.63 -24.29
CA LYS A 391 12.52 3.29 -25.71
C LYS A 391 11.69 4.33 -26.46
N GLU A 392 12.28 4.93 -27.48
CA GLU A 392 11.59 5.85 -28.37
C GLU A 392 10.34 5.16 -28.96
N ASN A 393 9.18 5.77 -28.71
CA ASN A 393 7.90 5.63 -29.40
C ASN A 393 7.68 4.28 -30.12
N LEU A 394 7.31 3.23 -29.37
CA LEU A 394 6.58 2.13 -29.99
C LEU A 394 5.16 2.60 -30.31
N ASP A 395 4.86 2.80 -31.60
CA ASP A 395 3.57 3.29 -32.12
C ASP A 395 2.35 2.36 -31.85
N ASN A 396 2.55 1.20 -31.20
CA ASN A 396 1.51 0.17 -31.03
C ASN A 396 1.43 -0.36 -29.59
N TYR A 397 0.92 0.47 -28.66
CA TYR A 397 0.54 0.01 -27.32
C TYR A 397 -0.75 -0.81 -27.38
N ILE A 398 -0.70 -2.06 -26.91
CA ILE A 398 -1.90 -2.90 -26.78
C ILE A 398 -2.15 -3.16 -25.29
N ILE A 399 -3.25 -2.60 -24.79
CA ILE A 399 -3.59 -2.49 -23.36
C ILE A 399 -4.37 -3.73 -22.88
N ASP A 400 -4.01 -4.94 -23.30
CA ASP A 400 -4.81 -6.14 -23.03
C ASP A 400 -4.49 -6.84 -21.70
N GLY A 401 -3.59 -6.29 -20.89
CA GLY A 401 -3.09 -6.93 -19.66
C GLY A 401 -2.08 -8.04 -19.89
N PHE A 402 -1.71 -8.31 -21.16
CA PHE A 402 -0.64 -9.22 -21.53
C PHE A 402 0.62 -8.47 -21.96
N THR A 403 0.48 -7.46 -22.83
CA THR A 403 1.61 -6.59 -23.22
C THR A 403 1.68 -5.32 -22.39
N HIS A 404 0.56 -4.60 -22.30
CA HIS A 404 0.46 -3.36 -21.54
C HIS A 404 -0.85 -3.34 -20.75
N CYS A 405 -0.89 -2.52 -19.71
CA CYS A 405 -2.12 -2.13 -19.02
C CYS A 405 -2.03 -0.65 -18.62
N LEU A 406 -3.17 -0.04 -18.30
CA LEU A 406 -3.16 1.25 -17.60
C LEU A 406 -3.24 0.97 -16.11
N TRP A 407 -2.24 1.41 -15.36
CA TRP A 407 -2.15 1.21 -13.93
C TRP A 407 -2.43 2.51 -13.19
N TRP A 408 -3.22 2.43 -12.12
CA TRP A 408 -3.49 3.54 -11.22
C TRP A 408 -3.58 3.04 -9.79
N THR A 409 -3.13 3.85 -8.83
CA THR A 409 -3.20 3.50 -7.41
C THR A 409 -3.51 4.71 -6.54
N ASP A 410 -4.14 4.44 -5.40
CA ASP A 410 -4.16 5.31 -4.23
C ASP A 410 -3.56 4.56 -3.01
N PRO A 411 -3.57 5.13 -1.79
CA PRO A 411 -3.05 4.45 -0.60
C PRO A 411 -3.75 3.13 -0.23
N HIS A 412 -4.92 2.83 -0.78
CA HIS A 412 -5.78 1.71 -0.38
C HIS A 412 -6.00 0.67 -1.47
N ILE A 413 -5.90 1.04 -2.75
CA ILE A 413 -6.24 0.20 -3.88
C ILE A 413 -5.29 0.40 -5.07
N GLU A 414 -5.06 -0.68 -5.80
CA GLU A 414 -4.47 -0.70 -7.13
C GLU A 414 -5.52 -1.12 -8.13
N ILE A 415 -5.62 -0.36 -9.21
CA ILE A 415 -6.57 -0.60 -10.30
C ILE A 415 -5.79 -0.80 -11.59
N ALA A 416 -5.99 -1.96 -12.21
CA ALA A 416 -5.52 -2.23 -13.55
C ALA A 416 -6.69 -2.08 -14.53
N PHE A 417 -6.56 -1.18 -15.49
CA PHE A 417 -7.48 -1.06 -16.61
C PHE A 417 -6.89 -1.77 -17.83
N THR A 418 -7.71 -2.61 -18.45
CA THR A 418 -7.31 -3.44 -19.59
C THR A 418 -8.41 -3.46 -20.63
N THR A 419 -8.05 -3.52 -21.91
CA THR A 419 -8.93 -3.72 -23.07
C THR A 419 -8.73 -5.15 -23.58
N PRO A 420 -9.55 -6.13 -23.17
CA PRO A 420 -9.36 -7.53 -23.52
C PRO A 420 -9.28 -7.76 -25.04
N THR A 421 -8.50 -8.75 -25.45
CA THR A 421 -8.34 -9.16 -26.86
C THR A 421 -8.52 -10.67 -27.00
N GLU A 422 -8.78 -11.13 -28.23
CA GLU A 422 -8.82 -12.56 -28.57
C GLU A 422 -7.50 -13.31 -28.31
N ARG A 423 -6.39 -12.58 -28.12
CA ARG A 423 -5.08 -13.17 -27.80
C ARG A 423 -5.10 -13.93 -26.47
N ILE A 424 -5.88 -13.43 -25.51
CA ILE A 424 -6.06 -14.02 -24.18
C ILE A 424 -6.72 -15.40 -24.28
N ARG A 425 -7.72 -15.54 -25.17
CA ARG A 425 -8.45 -16.80 -25.38
C ARG A 425 -7.54 -17.93 -25.88
N LYS A 426 -6.70 -17.62 -26.88
CA LYS A 426 -5.78 -18.58 -27.49
C LYS A 426 -4.69 -19.04 -26.52
N GLN A 427 -4.25 -18.17 -25.61
CA GLN A 427 -3.27 -18.54 -24.59
C GLN A 427 -3.85 -19.51 -23.56
N GLN A 428 -5.07 -19.26 -23.08
CA GLN A 428 -5.75 -20.18 -22.16
C GLN A 428 -5.99 -21.56 -22.80
N GLU A 429 -6.36 -21.61 -24.07
CA GLU A 429 -6.47 -22.88 -24.83
C GLU A 429 -5.11 -23.60 -24.95
N SER A 430 -4.00 -22.86 -25.12
CA SER A 430 -2.64 -23.43 -25.18
C SER A 430 -2.14 -23.91 -23.81
N ALA A 431 -2.40 -23.18 -22.73
CA ALA A 431 -2.06 -23.58 -21.36
C ALA A 431 -2.86 -24.82 -20.91
N THR A 432 -4.13 -24.92 -21.33
CA THR A 432 -4.97 -26.09 -21.06
C THR A 432 -4.46 -27.32 -21.81
N LYS A 433 -3.95 -27.17 -23.05
CA LYS A 433 -3.29 -28.27 -23.80
C LYS A 433 -1.92 -28.65 -23.22
N CYS A 434 -1.15 -27.71 -22.67
CA CYS A 434 0.12 -28.00 -22.01
C CYS A 434 -0.06 -28.72 -20.66
N ASN A 435 -1.20 -28.52 -19.97
CA ASN A 435 -1.56 -29.25 -18.76
C ASN A 435 -2.03 -30.69 -19.02
N GLU A 436 -2.52 -31.00 -20.23
CA GLU A 436 -2.80 -32.40 -20.64
C GLU A 436 -1.54 -33.15 -21.12
N LEU A 437 -0.44 -32.43 -21.41
CA LEU A 437 0.82 -33.00 -21.92
C LEU A 437 1.96 -33.05 -20.88
N THR A 438 1.69 -32.67 -19.63
CA THR A 438 2.66 -32.69 -18.51
C THR A 438 2.30 -33.73 -17.44
N THR A 439 1.65 -34.83 -17.83
CA THR A 439 1.82 -36.12 -17.16
C THR A 439 2.80 -36.96 -17.97
N CYS A 440 4.08 -36.88 -17.63
CA CYS A 440 5.11 -37.95 -17.76
C CYS A 440 6.51 -37.31 -17.69
N GLY A 441 7.21 -37.53 -16.58
CA GLY A 441 8.60 -37.04 -16.43
C GLY A 441 9.27 -37.28 -15.08
N THR A 442 8.76 -38.17 -14.23
CA THR A 442 9.55 -38.73 -13.12
C THR A 442 9.58 -40.24 -13.30
N ASN A 443 10.60 -40.75 -13.98
CA ASN A 443 10.85 -42.18 -14.06
C ASN A 443 11.76 -42.58 -12.89
N ILE A 444 11.17 -43.20 -11.87
CA ILE A 444 11.87 -44.19 -11.04
C ILE A 444 11.18 -45.53 -11.33
N SER A 445 11.94 -46.46 -11.90
CA SER A 445 11.49 -47.80 -12.28
C SER A 445 11.20 -48.67 -11.05
N VAL A 446 10.03 -49.30 -11.07
CA VAL A 446 9.54 -50.28 -10.08
C VAL A 446 10.24 -51.62 -10.29
N ILE A 447 10.89 -52.14 -9.24
CA ILE A 447 11.03 -53.58 -9.00
C ILE A 447 10.29 -53.89 -7.71
N SER A 448 9.39 -54.85 -7.78
CA SER A 448 8.50 -55.33 -6.73
C SER A 448 9.21 -56.11 -5.63
N SER A 449 8.96 -55.77 -4.36
CA SER A 449 8.66 -56.71 -3.26
C SER A 449 8.52 -55.98 -1.92
N ASP A 450 7.36 -56.14 -1.29
CA ASP A 450 7.02 -56.09 0.15
C ASP A 450 7.92 -55.33 1.14
N GLU A 451 7.39 -54.25 1.74
CA GLU A 451 7.06 -54.12 3.19
C GLU A 451 6.74 -52.65 3.55
N HIS A 452 5.88 -52.48 4.55
CA HIS A 452 5.20 -51.25 4.97
C HIS A 452 6.10 -50.07 5.42
N SER A 453 5.80 -48.86 4.95
CA SER A 453 5.68 -47.64 5.78
C SER A 453 5.12 -46.46 4.99
N ASP A 454 3.99 -45.91 5.44
CA ASP A 454 3.28 -44.75 4.87
C ASP A 454 4.11 -43.46 4.89
N SER A 455 4.21 -42.78 3.74
CA SER A 455 4.61 -41.36 3.67
C SER A 455 3.72 -40.60 2.68
N ASP A 456 2.56 -40.14 3.15
CA ASP A 456 1.62 -39.32 2.37
C ASP A 456 1.10 -38.12 3.18
N HIS A 457 2.02 -37.32 3.75
CA HIS A 457 1.67 -36.28 4.72
C HIS A 457 2.09 -34.83 4.40
N ALA A 458 2.79 -34.56 3.29
CA ALA A 458 3.28 -33.19 3.01
C ALA A 458 2.37 -32.36 2.08
N ALA A 459 1.53 -32.97 1.24
CA ALA A 459 0.74 -32.26 0.23
C ALA A 459 -0.71 -31.92 0.63
N ARG A 460 -1.10 -32.15 1.89
CA ARG A 460 -2.45 -31.82 2.44
C ARG A 460 -2.45 -30.76 3.55
N MET A 461 -1.38 -29.99 3.73
CA MET A 461 -1.21 -29.08 4.89
C MET A 461 -1.56 -27.59 4.65
N LEU A 462 -2.31 -27.23 3.60
CA LEU A 462 -2.87 -25.87 3.46
C LEU A 462 -4.40 -25.77 3.61
N GLN A 463 -5.07 -26.89 3.87
CA GLN A 463 -6.49 -26.91 4.23
C GLN A 463 -6.72 -27.92 5.35
N ARG A 464 -6.69 -27.42 6.59
CA ARG A 464 -7.47 -28.04 7.65
C ARG A 464 -8.09 -26.97 8.52
N ASP A 465 -9.36 -26.70 8.21
CA ASP A 465 -10.30 -26.12 9.16
C ASP A 465 -10.26 -26.98 10.43
N PHE A 466 -9.82 -26.39 11.53
CA PHE A 466 -9.85 -27.04 12.82
C PHE A 466 -10.45 -26.11 13.86
N GLY A 467 -11.74 -26.35 14.11
CA GLY A 467 -12.34 -26.11 15.42
C GLY A 467 -11.64 -26.98 16.45
N GLY A 468 -10.94 -26.34 17.39
CA GLY A 468 -10.30 -26.97 18.54
C GLY A 468 -10.94 -26.49 19.84
N ARG A 469 -11.74 -27.40 20.43
CA ARG A 469 -12.21 -27.49 21.82
C ARG A 469 -11.70 -26.40 22.79
N ILE A 470 -12.62 -25.54 23.22
CA ILE A 470 -12.54 -24.89 24.53
C ILE A 470 -12.95 -25.94 25.58
N LEU A 471 -12.04 -26.20 26.53
CA LEU A 471 -12.35 -26.87 27.79
C LEU A 471 -13.39 -26.03 28.52
N SER A 472 -14.59 -26.60 28.67
CA SER A 472 -15.67 -26.05 29.46
C SER A 472 -15.45 -26.45 30.92
N ASP A 473 -15.07 -25.48 31.75
CA ASP A 473 -15.36 -25.58 33.19
C ASP A 473 -16.82 -25.16 33.39
N GLU A 474 -17.67 -26.16 33.60
CA GLU A 474 -19.06 -25.98 34.00
C GLU A 474 -19.13 -25.36 35.42
N ARG A 475 -19.75 -24.18 35.53
CA ARG A 475 -20.46 -23.79 36.74
C ARG A 475 -21.90 -23.49 36.40
N SER A 476 -22.73 -24.46 36.75
CA SER A 476 -24.19 -24.44 36.80
C SER A 476 -24.70 -23.32 37.71
N ALA A 477 -25.66 -22.53 37.22
CA ALA A 477 -26.66 -21.86 38.04
C ALA A 477 -27.88 -21.44 37.21
N GLY A 478 -29.01 -22.11 37.47
CA GLY A 478 -30.31 -21.46 37.68
C GLY A 478 -31.05 -20.89 36.48
N GLN A 479 -32.02 -21.67 35.98
CA GLN A 479 -33.17 -21.16 35.24
C GLN A 479 -34.00 -20.23 36.14
N THR A 480 -34.32 -19.01 35.66
CA THR A 480 -35.57 -18.33 36.03
C THR A 480 -36.09 -17.53 34.85
N SER A 481 -37.29 -17.93 34.41
CA SER A 481 -38.23 -17.22 33.55
C SER A 481 -38.48 -15.79 34.03
N GLY A 482 -38.59 -14.84 33.10
CA GLY A 482 -38.93 -13.46 33.39
C GLY A 482 -39.25 -12.67 32.12
N ASN A 483 -40.50 -12.78 31.66
CA ASN A 483 -41.10 -11.88 30.67
C ASN A 483 -41.06 -10.43 31.17
N SER A 484 -40.62 -9.49 30.33
CA SER A 484 -41.20 -8.14 30.35
C SER A 484 -41.08 -7.46 28.99
N SER A 485 -42.25 -7.21 28.45
CA SER A 485 -42.61 -6.40 27.29
C SER A 485 -42.08 -4.97 27.31
N GLY A 486 -41.66 -4.46 26.15
CA GLY A 486 -41.38 -3.04 25.91
C GLY A 486 -41.72 -2.63 24.49
N ARG A 487 -42.96 -2.16 24.30
CA ARG A 487 -43.53 -1.49 23.11
C ARG A 487 -42.54 -0.52 22.44
N SER A 488 -42.31 -0.67 21.14
CA SER A 488 -42.93 0.11 20.04
C SER A 488 -42.56 1.60 20.03
N ASN A 489 -41.89 2.02 18.95
CA ASN A 489 -42.27 3.22 18.19
C ASN A 489 -41.96 3.02 16.71
N LYS A 490 -43.05 3.03 15.92
CA LYS A 490 -43.12 2.92 14.47
C LYS A 490 -43.87 4.18 14.02
N LEU A 491 -43.26 5.01 13.17
CA LEU A 491 -43.84 6.16 12.45
C LEU A 491 -42.74 6.63 11.47
N LEU A 492 -42.93 6.90 10.19
CA LEU A 492 -44.03 6.71 9.25
C LEU A 492 -43.38 6.85 7.87
N ALA A 493 -43.68 5.92 6.97
CA ALA A 493 -43.39 6.03 5.54
C ALA A 493 -44.71 6.32 4.83
N GLU A 494 -44.73 7.34 3.99
CA GLU A 494 -45.74 7.63 2.95
C GLU A 494 -45.07 8.61 1.96
N THR A 495 -45.18 8.58 0.64
CA THR A 495 -45.83 7.70 -0.35
C THR A 495 -45.34 8.21 -1.71
N LEU A 496 -44.74 7.39 -2.58
CA LEU A 496 -44.87 7.53 -4.04
C LEU A 496 -44.68 6.15 -4.70
N LEU A 497 -45.58 5.88 -5.67
CA LEU A 497 -45.92 4.60 -6.29
C LEU A 497 -44.79 3.99 -7.15
N PRO A 498 -44.73 2.65 -7.30
CA PRO A 498 -43.72 1.98 -8.13
C PRO A 498 -44.14 1.89 -9.60
N LEU A 499 -43.24 2.31 -10.51
CA LEU A 499 -43.40 2.10 -11.95
C LEU A 499 -42.61 0.85 -12.37
N HIS A 500 -43.32 -0.08 -13.00
CA HIS A 500 -42.84 -1.34 -13.60
C HIS A 500 -41.47 -1.24 -14.29
N LYS A 501 -40.54 -2.15 -13.96
CA LYS A 501 -39.61 -2.73 -14.95
C LYS A 501 -39.41 -4.23 -14.69
N LYS A 502 -39.64 -4.98 -15.75
CA LYS A 502 -39.67 -6.44 -15.86
C LYS A 502 -38.28 -7.05 -15.66
N SER A 503 -38.19 -8.02 -14.75
CA SER A 503 -37.21 -9.09 -14.81
C SER A 503 -37.87 -10.27 -15.54
N CYS A 504 -37.25 -10.73 -16.63
CA CYS A 504 -37.49 -12.03 -17.27
C CYS A 504 -36.09 -12.59 -17.58
N SER A 505 -35.76 -13.88 -17.49
CA SER A 505 -36.48 -15.08 -17.07
C SER A 505 -35.44 -16.20 -17.09
N GLY A 506 -35.25 -16.92 -15.97
CA GLY A 506 -34.55 -18.21 -15.95
C GLY A 506 -35.52 -19.33 -16.28
N VAL A 507 -35.10 -20.25 -17.14
CA VAL A 507 -35.88 -21.40 -17.59
C VAL A 507 -36.03 -22.42 -16.46
N ASP A 508 -37.28 -22.76 -16.13
CA ASP A 508 -37.67 -23.82 -15.20
C ASP A 508 -37.30 -25.21 -15.73
N SER A 509 -36.71 -26.03 -14.86
CA SER A 509 -36.95 -27.48 -14.86
C SER A 509 -37.41 -27.88 -13.46
N GLY A 510 -38.69 -28.28 -13.38
CA GLY A 510 -39.40 -28.47 -12.12
C GLY A 510 -38.99 -29.73 -11.36
N THR A 511 -39.03 -29.63 -10.05
CA THR A 511 -39.43 -30.73 -9.16
C THR A 511 -40.10 -30.12 -7.93
N GLU A 512 -41.38 -30.42 -7.76
CA GLU A 512 -42.23 -29.95 -6.67
C GLU A 512 -41.72 -30.45 -5.30
N ALA A 513 -41.56 -29.54 -4.33
CA ALA A 513 -41.53 -29.88 -2.91
C ALA A 513 -42.24 -28.78 -2.11
N LYS A 514 -43.12 -29.24 -1.22
CA LYS A 514 -44.16 -28.50 -0.48
C LYS A 514 -43.64 -27.31 0.32
N GLU A 515 -44.47 -26.27 0.36
CA GLU A 515 -44.39 -25.08 1.21
C GLU A 515 -44.23 -25.46 2.70
N ASP A 516 -43.24 -24.85 3.34
CA ASP A 516 -43.24 -24.62 4.79
C ASP A 516 -42.84 -23.16 5.02
N ASP A 517 -43.75 -22.42 5.65
CA ASP A 517 -43.79 -20.97 5.76
C ASP A 517 -42.82 -20.49 6.84
N SER A 518 -41.58 -20.25 6.44
CA SER A 518 -40.62 -19.45 7.18
C SER A 518 -39.77 -18.71 6.15
N GLU A 519 -39.96 -17.38 6.05
CA GLU A 519 -39.08 -16.49 5.30
C GLU A 519 -37.66 -16.55 5.88
N ARG A 520 -36.94 -17.61 5.54
CA ARG A 520 -35.49 -17.66 5.63
C ARG A 520 -35.01 -16.69 4.56
N ILE A 521 -34.60 -15.50 4.97
CA ILE A 521 -33.80 -14.60 4.13
C ILE A 521 -32.60 -15.43 3.66
N THR A 522 -32.68 -15.99 2.45
CA THR A 522 -31.60 -16.72 1.82
C THR A 522 -30.56 -15.68 1.44
N PHE A 523 -29.56 -15.52 2.31
CA PHE A 523 -28.42 -14.68 2.01
C PHE A 523 -27.74 -15.21 0.75
N VAL A 524 -27.82 -14.47 -0.35
CA VAL A 524 -27.07 -14.77 -1.57
C VAL A 524 -25.59 -14.72 -1.21
N LYS A 525 -24.93 -15.87 -1.23
CA LYS A 525 -23.50 -15.99 -1.02
C LYS A 525 -22.79 -15.26 -2.17
N ARG A 526 -22.03 -14.21 -1.85
CA ARG A 526 -21.29 -13.41 -2.84
C ARG A 526 -20.14 -14.19 -3.46
N SER A 527 -19.85 -13.89 -4.71
CA SER A 527 -18.76 -14.52 -5.43
C SER A 527 -17.41 -13.90 -5.09
N PHE A 528 -16.38 -14.75 -4.96
CA PHE A 528 -14.99 -14.32 -4.94
C PHE A 528 -14.46 -13.93 -6.33
N ASP A 529 -15.28 -14.02 -7.36
CA ASP A 529 -15.05 -13.43 -8.69
C ASP A 529 -16.03 -12.26 -8.91
N GLN A 530 -15.56 -11.01 -8.78
CA GLN A 530 -16.33 -9.80 -9.11
C GLN A 530 -15.67 -9.10 -10.28
N ARG A 531 -16.44 -8.87 -11.33
CA ARG A 531 -15.94 -8.28 -12.57
C ARG A 531 -16.57 -6.92 -12.79
N VAL A 532 -15.73 -5.96 -13.18
CA VAL A 532 -16.17 -4.61 -13.51
C VAL A 532 -15.87 -4.35 -14.97
N TYR A 533 -16.92 -4.18 -15.76
CA TYR A 533 -16.85 -3.84 -17.17
C TYR A 533 -17.21 -2.37 -17.37
N VAL A 534 -16.45 -1.69 -18.21
CA VAL A 534 -16.75 -0.35 -18.68
C VAL A 534 -16.89 -0.43 -20.19
N ILE A 535 -18.10 -0.21 -20.68
CA ILE A 535 -18.47 -0.42 -22.07
C ILE A 535 -18.76 0.94 -22.70
N PHE A 536 -17.87 1.40 -23.57
CA PHE A 536 -18.09 2.60 -24.37
C PHE A 536 -18.87 2.24 -25.63
N LEU A 537 -20.04 2.86 -25.80
CA LEU A 537 -20.97 2.61 -26.90
C LEU A 537 -21.00 3.82 -27.83
N GLU A 538 -20.85 3.60 -29.14
CA GLU A 538 -21.18 4.63 -30.15
C GLU A 538 -22.69 4.87 -30.23
N ARG A 539 -23.50 3.83 -29.93
CA ARG A 539 -24.96 3.90 -29.92
C ARG A 539 -25.55 3.23 -28.68
N ILE A 540 -26.36 3.98 -27.93
CA ILE A 540 -26.91 3.53 -26.63
C ILE A 540 -27.82 2.30 -26.75
N GLU A 541 -28.52 2.11 -27.88
CA GLU A 541 -29.37 0.94 -28.11
C GLU A 541 -28.59 -0.38 -28.07
N ASP A 542 -27.29 -0.35 -28.40
CA ASP A 542 -26.42 -1.53 -28.44
C ASP A 542 -26.12 -2.09 -27.04
N MET A 543 -26.42 -1.33 -25.97
CA MET A 543 -26.39 -1.79 -24.58
C MET A 543 -27.14 -3.11 -24.38
N HIS A 544 -28.28 -3.30 -25.04
CA HIS A 544 -29.13 -4.49 -24.88
C HIS A 544 -28.57 -5.74 -25.59
N TYR A 545 -27.60 -5.56 -26.49
CA TYR A 545 -27.03 -6.61 -27.31
C TYR A 545 -25.58 -6.94 -26.95
N PHE A 546 -25.03 -6.34 -25.89
CA PHE A 546 -23.67 -6.60 -25.46
C PHE A 546 -23.51 -8.08 -25.01
N PRO A 547 -22.60 -8.86 -25.62
CA PRO A 547 -22.49 -10.30 -25.40
C PRO A 547 -21.74 -10.63 -24.09
N CYS A 548 -22.37 -10.38 -22.95
CA CYS A 548 -21.76 -10.46 -21.62
C CYS A 548 -21.11 -11.81 -21.30
N GLU A 549 -21.83 -12.90 -21.58
CA GLU A 549 -21.39 -14.27 -21.25
C GLU A 549 -20.18 -14.70 -22.09
N GLU A 550 -20.12 -14.28 -23.35
CA GLU A 550 -18.99 -14.55 -24.26
C GLU A 550 -17.72 -13.82 -23.85
N MET A 551 -17.83 -12.74 -23.05
CA MET A 551 -16.68 -12.01 -22.52
C MET A 551 -16.04 -12.70 -21.31
N PHE A 552 -16.70 -13.66 -20.67
CA PHE A 552 -16.18 -14.27 -19.45
C PHE A 552 -14.85 -15.04 -19.61
N PRO A 553 -14.58 -15.77 -20.71
CA PRO A 553 -13.30 -16.45 -20.90
C PRO A 553 -12.11 -15.47 -20.96
N VAL A 554 -12.28 -14.33 -21.64
CA VAL A 554 -11.20 -13.36 -21.90
C VAL A 554 -11.01 -12.33 -20.78
N THR A 555 -11.78 -12.41 -19.70
CA THR A 555 -11.76 -11.44 -18.60
C THR A 555 -11.38 -12.01 -17.24
N LYS A 556 -11.10 -13.32 -17.16
CA LYS A 556 -10.61 -13.98 -15.93
C LYS A 556 -9.31 -13.33 -15.45
N ASP A 557 -9.08 -13.35 -14.15
CA ASP A 557 -7.86 -12.85 -13.50
C ASP A 557 -6.92 -13.98 -13.03
N ASN A 558 -7.25 -15.25 -13.36
CA ASN A 558 -6.54 -16.46 -12.95
C ASN A 558 -6.30 -16.58 -11.43
N SER A 559 -7.19 -15.98 -10.62
CA SER A 559 -7.13 -16.11 -9.16
C SER A 559 -7.39 -17.56 -8.71
N LEU A 560 -6.42 -18.15 -7.98
CA LEU A 560 -6.54 -19.49 -7.37
C LEU A 560 -7.65 -19.56 -6.29
N CYS A 561 -8.21 -18.42 -5.89
CA CYS A 561 -9.37 -18.37 -4.98
C CYS A 561 -10.67 -18.88 -5.64
N ASN A 562 -10.69 -19.01 -6.96
CA ASN A 562 -11.80 -19.57 -7.73
C ASN A 562 -11.62 -21.08 -7.90
N GLY A 563 -11.54 -21.83 -6.80
CA GLY A 563 -11.56 -23.29 -6.88
C GLY A 563 -12.91 -23.77 -7.42
N ASP A 564 -12.89 -24.42 -8.59
CA ASP A 564 -13.88 -25.30 -9.28
C ASP A 564 -15.39 -25.07 -9.08
N ASN A 565 -15.79 -23.93 -8.54
CA ASN A 565 -17.17 -23.55 -8.42
C ASN A 565 -17.55 -22.90 -9.75
N ASN A 566 -18.36 -23.60 -10.54
CA ASN A 566 -19.06 -23.09 -11.72
C ASN A 566 -20.08 -21.96 -11.38
N ALA A 567 -19.85 -21.21 -10.30
CA ALA A 567 -20.67 -20.09 -9.89
C ALA A 567 -20.40 -18.92 -10.84
N LYS A 568 -21.48 -18.32 -11.36
CA LYS A 568 -21.42 -17.12 -12.19
C LYS A 568 -20.72 -15.99 -11.42
N PRO A 569 -19.80 -15.22 -12.04
CA PRO A 569 -19.16 -14.08 -11.38
C PRO A 569 -20.19 -12.98 -11.06
N ASP A 570 -19.95 -12.27 -9.96
CA ASP A 570 -20.70 -11.04 -9.66
C ASP A 570 -20.28 -9.97 -10.68
N LEU A 571 -21.20 -9.53 -11.54
CA LEU A 571 -20.86 -8.64 -12.66
C LEU A 571 -21.41 -7.24 -12.44
N ILE A 572 -20.58 -6.22 -12.71
CA ILE A 572 -20.99 -4.81 -12.76
C ILE A 572 -20.56 -4.24 -14.10
N MET A 573 -21.52 -3.71 -14.85
CA MET A 573 -21.34 -3.11 -16.17
C MET A 573 -21.69 -1.63 -16.11
N ILE A 574 -20.75 -0.78 -16.48
CA ILE A 574 -20.89 0.66 -16.60
C ILE A 574 -20.85 0.99 -18.09
N PHE A 575 -22.01 1.24 -18.67
CA PHE A 575 -22.16 1.70 -20.04
C PHE A 575 -21.95 3.22 -20.12
N VAL A 576 -21.16 3.64 -21.09
CA VAL A 576 -20.86 5.04 -21.38
C VAL A 576 -21.26 5.30 -22.83
N SER A 577 -22.14 6.27 -23.05
CA SER A 577 -22.54 6.69 -24.40
C SER A 577 -22.45 8.21 -24.52
N GLU A 578 -21.86 8.69 -25.61
CA GLU A 578 -21.87 10.11 -25.94
C GLU A 578 -23.30 10.60 -26.22
N VAL A 579 -23.65 11.79 -25.72
CA VAL A 579 -24.97 12.41 -25.95
C VAL A 579 -24.83 13.69 -26.76
N GLU A 580 -23.99 14.59 -26.26
CA GLU A 580 -23.63 15.87 -26.89
C GLU A 580 -22.12 16.09 -26.68
N ASN A 581 -21.53 17.06 -27.38
CA ASN A 581 -20.10 17.36 -27.26
C ASN A 581 -19.68 17.44 -25.78
N GLU A 582 -18.71 16.61 -25.41
CA GLU A 582 -18.14 16.50 -24.06
C GLU A 582 -19.10 16.07 -22.94
N LEU A 583 -20.33 15.64 -23.26
CA LEU A 583 -21.31 15.11 -22.31
C LEU A 583 -21.60 13.63 -22.61
N VAL A 584 -21.45 12.80 -21.58
CA VAL A 584 -21.66 11.36 -21.67
C VAL A 584 -22.74 10.93 -20.69
N ARG A 585 -23.60 10.03 -21.15
CA ARG A 585 -24.59 9.34 -20.31
C ARG A 585 -23.98 8.07 -19.75
N ILE A 586 -24.26 7.83 -18.48
CA ILE A 586 -23.85 6.64 -17.76
C ILE A 586 -25.07 5.78 -17.48
N ASN A 587 -24.98 4.50 -17.83
CA ASN A 587 -25.96 3.49 -17.45
C ASN A 587 -25.26 2.35 -16.73
N ILE A 588 -25.80 1.93 -15.59
CA ILE A 588 -25.13 0.94 -14.75
C ILE A 588 -26.05 -0.24 -14.45
N ILE A 589 -25.56 -1.44 -14.77
CA ILE A 589 -26.24 -2.71 -14.53
C ILE A 589 -25.30 -3.60 -13.74
N GLY A 590 -25.75 -4.18 -12.62
CA GLY A 590 -24.92 -5.13 -11.92
C GLY A 590 -25.52 -5.76 -10.68
N ASP A 591 -24.78 -6.72 -10.13
CA ASP A 591 -25.13 -7.45 -8.92
C ASP A 591 -24.78 -6.63 -7.68
N TRP A 592 -25.75 -5.88 -7.16
CA TRP A 592 -25.50 -4.93 -6.08
C TRP A 592 -25.40 -5.56 -4.70
N THR A 593 -24.46 -5.04 -3.91
CA THR A 593 -24.29 -5.33 -2.47
C THR A 593 -25.47 -4.81 -1.64
N LYS A 594 -25.77 -5.45 -0.50
CA LYS A 594 -26.65 -4.95 0.58
C LYS A 594 -26.25 -3.54 1.07
N CYS A 595 -24.99 -3.15 0.90
CA CYS A 595 -24.54 -1.78 1.17
C CYS A 595 -25.18 -0.71 0.25
N GLY A 596 -25.94 -1.12 -0.77
CA GLY A 596 -26.55 -0.24 -1.77
C GLY A 596 -25.66 -0.02 -3.01
N LEU A 597 -26.09 0.90 -3.87
CA LEU A 597 -25.41 1.22 -5.13
C LEU A 597 -24.04 1.88 -4.88
N PRO A 598 -22.99 1.50 -5.64
CA PRO A 598 -21.73 2.23 -5.65
C PRO A 598 -21.93 3.61 -6.30
N GLY A 599 -21.08 4.56 -5.93
CA GLY A 599 -21.05 5.91 -6.48
C GLY A 599 -19.62 6.45 -6.45
N PRO A 600 -19.34 7.61 -7.07
CA PRO A 600 -20.28 8.69 -7.37
C PRO A 600 -21.10 8.56 -8.66
N LEU A 601 -20.72 7.72 -9.62
CA LEU A 601 -21.53 7.51 -10.83
C LEU A 601 -22.78 6.71 -10.48
N VAL A 602 -23.94 7.18 -10.96
CA VAL A 602 -25.25 6.55 -10.73
C VAL A 602 -25.93 6.27 -12.06
N ASP A 603 -26.78 5.25 -12.10
CA ASP A 603 -27.51 4.90 -13.32
C ASP A 603 -28.36 6.09 -13.83
N GLY A 604 -28.22 6.39 -15.12
CA GLY A 604 -28.91 7.47 -15.80
C GLY A 604 -28.28 8.86 -15.66
N CYS A 605 -27.17 9.02 -14.95
CA CYS A 605 -26.55 10.34 -14.82
C CYS A 605 -25.86 10.81 -16.11
N LEU A 606 -25.85 12.13 -16.31
CA LEU A 606 -25.04 12.81 -17.31
C LEU A 606 -23.80 13.40 -16.63
N VAL A 607 -22.64 13.17 -17.21
CA VAL A 607 -21.36 13.68 -16.69
C VAL A 607 -20.56 14.32 -17.82
N SER A 608 -19.72 15.29 -17.46
CA SER A 608 -18.71 15.80 -18.41
C SER A 608 -17.67 14.71 -18.67
N SER A 609 -17.26 14.58 -19.93
CA SER A 609 -16.17 13.71 -20.36
C SER A 609 -14.87 13.96 -19.58
N SER A 610 -14.58 15.20 -19.21
CA SER A 610 -13.42 15.58 -18.38
C SER A 610 -13.51 15.10 -16.93
N ALA A 611 -14.72 14.96 -16.38
CA ALA A 611 -14.93 14.47 -15.01
C ALA A 611 -15.05 12.93 -14.95
N LEU A 612 -15.39 12.29 -16.07
CA LEU A 612 -15.65 10.86 -16.16
C LEU A 612 -14.49 10.01 -15.61
N PRO A 613 -13.20 10.21 -15.97
CA PRO A 613 -12.12 9.34 -15.52
C PRO A 613 -11.99 9.31 -13.99
N ILE A 614 -12.12 10.48 -13.34
CA ILE A 614 -12.04 10.63 -11.89
C ILE A 614 -13.25 9.98 -11.22
N LEU A 615 -14.47 10.27 -11.69
CA LEU A 615 -15.70 9.70 -11.13
C LEU A 615 -15.75 8.18 -11.32
N LEU A 616 -15.27 7.67 -12.45
CA LEU A 616 -15.17 6.25 -12.73
C LEU A 616 -14.21 5.56 -11.76
N LYS A 617 -13.00 6.10 -11.57
CA LYS A 617 -12.05 5.60 -10.55
C LYS A 617 -12.69 5.53 -9.17
N HIS A 618 -13.31 6.60 -8.70
CA HIS A 618 -13.99 6.60 -7.40
C HIS A 618 -15.13 5.58 -7.30
N THR A 619 -15.87 5.39 -8.39
CA THR A 619 -16.95 4.39 -8.44
C THR A 619 -16.39 2.97 -8.34
N VAL A 620 -15.29 2.67 -9.04
CA VAL A 620 -14.59 1.39 -8.97
C VAL A 620 -14.02 1.14 -7.57
N ILE A 621 -13.47 2.16 -6.92
CA ILE A 621 -13.01 2.07 -5.52
C ILE A 621 -14.18 1.75 -4.57
N SER A 622 -15.33 2.39 -4.79
CA SER A 622 -16.56 2.15 -4.03
C SER A 622 -17.04 0.71 -4.21
N ILE A 623 -17.02 0.19 -5.44
CA ILE A 623 -17.34 -1.21 -5.76
C ILE A 623 -16.44 -2.17 -4.98
N ALA A 624 -15.12 -2.01 -5.10
CA ALA A 624 -14.15 -2.89 -4.47
C ALA A 624 -14.27 -2.89 -2.93
N ARG A 625 -14.48 -1.72 -2.31
CA ARG A 625 -14.64 -1.60 -0.85
C ARG A 625 -15.96 -2.20 -0.36
N ARG A 626 -17.06 -2.00 -1.07
CA ARG A 626 -18.36 -2.59 -0.68
C ARG A 626 -18.30 -4.11 -0.71
N ARG A 627 -17.61 -4.66 -1.72
CA ARG A 627 -17.40 -6.10 -1.85
C ARG A 627 -16.70 -6.71 -0.61
N THR A 628 -15.64 -6.08 -0.11
CA THR A 628 -14.88 -6.63 1.03
C THR A 628 -15.68 -6.65 2.34
N VAL A 629 -16.66 -5.77 2.50
CA VAL A 629 -17.55 -5.74 3.66
C VAL A 629 -18.53 -6.93 3.66
N GLU A 630 -18.96 -7.39 2.48
CA GLU A 630 -19.95 -8.47 2.36
C GLU A 630 -19.37 -9.87 2.30
N LEU A 631 -18.11 -10.00 1.91
CA LEU A 631 -17.44 -11.28 1.82
C LEU A 631 -17.29 -11.91 3.21
N GLU A 632 -17.93 -13.06 3.40
CA GLU A 632 -17.77 -13.85 4.61
C GLU A 632 -16.29 -14.23 4.78
N ASN A 633 -15.77 -14.04 6.00
CA ASN A 633 -14.38 -14.32 6.36
C ASN A 633 -13.33 -13.53 5.55
N TYR A 634 -13.69 -12.35 5.02
CA TYR A 634 -12.71 -11.46 4.40
C TYR A 634 -11.58 -11.13 5.38
N GLN A 635 -10.34 -11.41 4.96
CA GLN A 635 -9.12 -11.03 5.66
C GLN A 635 -8.51 -9.82 4.96
N LEU A 636 -8.09 -8.83 5.75
CA LEU A 636 -7.42 -7.64 5.23
C LEU A 636 -6.14 -8.01 4.49
N VAL A 637 -5.82 -7.21 3.47
CA VAL A 637 -4.66 -7.42 2.60
C VAL A 637 -3.37 -7.46 3.43
N ALA A 638 -3.19 -6.49 4.33
CA ALA A 638 -2.06 -6.47 5.26
C ALA A 638 -1.99 -7.73 6.13
N SER A 639 -3.12 -8.21 6.67
CA SER A 639 -3.13 -9.43 7.49
C SER A 639 -2.75 -10.69 6.68
N LYS A 640 -3.13 -10.76 5.40
CA LYS A 640 -2.69 -11.83 4.49
C LYS A 640 -1.20 -11.75 4.22
N ARG A 641 -0.68 -10.56 3.90
CA ARG A 641 0.75 -10.32 3.65
C ARG A 641 1.61 -10.58 4.88
N ARG A 642 1.14 -10.19 6.07
CA ARG A 642 1.79 -10.51 7.36
C ARG A 642 1.97 -12.02 7.52
N ARG A 643 0.92 -12.81 7.24
CA ARG A 643 1.01 -14.28 7.28
C ARG A 643 2.01 -14.82 6.27
N ALA A 644 2.01 -14.29 5.05
CA ALA A 644 2.95 -14.71 4.01
C ALA A 644 4.41 -14.44 4.41
N ILE A 645 4.70 -13.26 5.00
CA ILE A 645 6.00 -12.92 5.58
C ILE A 645 6.38 -13.92 6.68
N GLN A 646 5.48 -14.18 7.64
CA GLN A 646 5.72 -15.12 8.73
C GLN A 646 5.97 -16.55 8.24
N GLU A 647 5.24 -17.00 7.23
CA GLU A 647 5.40 -18.34 6.65
C GLU A 647 6.72 -18.47 5.89
N PHE A 648 7.08 -17.47 5.09
CA PHE A 648 8.38 -17.38 4.44
C PHE A 648 9.51 -17.42 5.48
N SER A 649 9.44 -16.58 6.51
CA SER A 649 10.46 -16.55 7.56
C SER A 649 10.54 -17.86 8.34
N ARG A 650 9.41 -18.53 8.61
CA ARG A 650 9.40 -19.86 9.24
C ARG A 650 10.09 -20.92 8.37
N LYS A 651 9.97 -20.84 7.05
CA LYS A 651 10.61 -21.77 6.10
C LYS A 651 12.14 -21.66 6.13
N TYR A 652 12.67 -20.44 6.29
CA TYR A 652 14.12 -20.16 6.26
C TYR A 652 14.73 -19.84 7.63
N ALA A 653 14.01 -20.08 8.72
CA ALA A 653 14.44 -19.76 10.06
C ALA A 653 15.73 -20.51 10.47
N VAL A 654 16.75 -19.77 10.89
CA VAL A 654 17.96 -20.35 11.50
C VAL A 654 17.71 -20.62 12.98
N LYS A 655 17.77 -21.90 13.37
CA LYS A 655 17.66 -22.31 14.77
C LYS A 655 19.05 -22.47 15.38
N LYS A 656 19.47 -21.51 16.20
CA LYS A 656 20.78 -21.48 16.87
C LYS A 656 20.64 -20.97 18.31
N SER A 657 21.70 -21.10 19.11
CA SER A 657 21.73 -20.44 20.43
C SER A 657 21.96 -18.94 20.26
N TYR A 658 21.64 -18.14 21.28
CA TYR A 658 21.93 -16.71 21.28
C TYR A 658 23.44 -16.44 21.05
N CYS A 659 24.33 -17.20 21.71
CA CYS A 659 25.77 -17.08 21.52
C CYS A 659 26.19 -17.32 20.06
N ASP A 660 25.66 -18.36 19.42
CA ASP A 660 25.96 -18.66 18.01
C ASP A 660 25.41 -17.58 17.06
N PHE A 661 24.25 -17.01 17.37
CA PHE A 661 23.66 -15.90 16.63
C PHE A 661 24.58 -14.67 16.69
N VAL A 662 25.06 -14.30 17.87
CA VAL A 662 26.00 -13.19 18.03
C VAL A 662 27.32 -13.50 17.31
N GLU A 663 27.86 -14.71 17.43
CA GLU A 663 29.08 -15.10 16.71
C GLU A 663 28.95 -14.98 15.19
N LEU A 664 27.79 -15.34 14.61
CA LEU A 664 27.52 -15.17 13.18
C LEU A 664 27.54 -13.70 12.75
N LEU A 665 27.11 -12.79 13.62
CA LEU A 665 27.20 -11.35 13.37
C LEU A 665 28.62 -10.81 13.53
N LEU A 666 29.50 -11.51 14.27
CA LEU A 666 30.88 -11.11 14.54
C LEU A 666 31.90 -11.60 13.50
N LYS A 667 31.62 -12.69 12.78
CA LYS A 667 32.54 -13.28 11.77
C LYS A 667 32.62 -12.49 10.44
N GLU A 668 32.31 -11.20 10.47
CA GLU A 668 32.38 -10.27 9.33
C GLU A 668 33.76 -9.68 9.05
#